data_AF-A0A8C3M624-F1
#
_entry.id   AF-A0A8C3M624-F1
#
_cell.length_a   1.000
_cell.length_b   1.000
_cell.length_c   1.000
_cell.angle_alpha   90.00
_cell.angle_beta   90.00
_cell.angle_gamma   90.00
#
_symmetry.space_group_name_H-M   'P 1'
#
loop_
_entity.id
_entity.type
_entity.pdbx_description
1 polymer ?
#
loop_
_entity_poly.entity_id
_entity_poly.type
_entity_poly.pdbx_seq_one_letter_code
_entity_poly.pdbx_strand_id
1 'polypeptide(L)'
;MGPAEEERERDVILISDDEDDSTHGNSVLIVDPLVKTALEEKKCEEIVDEECELVVTFCKQANVMPHARYDCTIHSFERMECETCSPLGKNADFCNQCYCYICDKLASECQNWTTSSLCHCNAHNKSKFWKEQRDFALAGVLVMFNLELTDIDADLRHGGNLLISFIQELSVEYNKYLIGARIAPTEHECFCVPKLPPGQCGICRSRSTEIVYKYSGVYALVTRFLNQAERESPKACAVMLLGAAREITLHKDPALSWQNLGHTASLKLAVPCLLQRITTRLQKMLVLCDFPKSLYEKFVNFFQSISLPCHCFAFSNSLNVVPWDHVLLTTVLKGQNTTGQRTQKGRKTFLWEVLPVIEARVEKLVENTNYKEVVRYLRAVKCNDTKGLRDLRDKIPFYLCKTGDFIDATHSLLFPINSLACCTACRLTPLQFEVYLKIFKTGSVPAGKDIQDPGPWVTVGSPMKDGVLIRQAFKLLYSNLSLYRNPKCWGSFIMIMGSSCFLERNGRLCPLTVKEPPVAFQQGVLVASDGLFQELKAKLNVSFPPGIFSQLHQEACLILAVQAVQQMVICELPYLTSFLEIFLAFGNNFWALRLLLNHLSYDEHILHGVVDLVLRDLNRQKATMLKLWQNLGPQYVGEFVCLFLTCRNRILQSIGVLALDIITENLHVCPWAKHLYNFFHNARLMHLPLGATTHHEVSKFMDVLEKL
;
A
#
# COMPACT_ATOMS: atom_id res chain seq x y z
N MET A 1 41.69 4.62 27.05
CA MET A 1 41.80 4.63 25.58
C MET A 1 40.41 4.56 24.99
N GLY A 2 39.89 5.71 24.58
CA GLY A 2 38.71 5.87 23.74
C GLY A 2 39.06 6.97 22.72
N PRO A 3 38.54 6.92 21.49
CA PRO A 3 38.94 7.84 20.43
C PRO A 3 38.33 9.23 20.69
N ALA A 4 39.16 10.26 20.55
CA ALA A 4 38.74 11.65 20.58
C ALA A 4 37.97 11.99 19.30
N GLU A 5 36.84 12.66 19.47
CA GLU A 5 36.04 13.23 18.40
C GLU A 5 36.80 14.41 17.75
N GLU A 6 37.06 14.32 16.44
CA GLU A 6 37.49 15.45 15.63
C GLU A 6 36.27 16.35 15.36
N GLU A 7 36.19 17.49 16.04
CA GLU A 7 35.31 18.59 15.65
C GLU A 7 35.79 19.13 14.29
N ARG A 8 35.04 18.84 13.23
CA ARG A 8 35.19 19.53 11.94
C ARG A 8 34.62 20.94 12.06
N GLU A 9 35.48 21.93 12.05
CA GLU A 9 35.12 23.33 11.83
C GLU A 9 34.32 23.44 10.52
N ARG A 10 33.09 23.96 10.62
CA ARG A 10 32.23 24.28 9.49
C ARG A 10 32.48 25.72 9.09
N ASP A 11 33.12 25.93 7.94
CA ASP A 11 33.12 27.24 7.28
C ASP A 11 31.70 27.54 6.80
N VAL A 12 31.00 28.42 7.51
CA VAL A 12 29.69 28.95 7.11
C VAL A 12 29.90 30.28 6.41
N ILE A 13 29.77 30.29 5.08
CA ILE A 13 29.71 31.52 4.30
C ILE A 13 28.25 32.00 4.31
N LEU A 14 27.97 33.07 5.07
CA LEU A 14 26.71 33.81 5.00
C LEU A 14 26.85 34.87 3.90
N ILE A 15 26.08 34.73 2.82
CA ILE A 15 25.88 35.80 1.83
C ILE A 15 24.53 36.43 2.16
N SER A 16 24.54 37.67 2.66
CA SER A 16 23.33 38.51 2.72
C SER A 16 23.24 39.31 1.42
N ASP A 17 22.14 39.11 0.70
CA ASP A 17 21.76 39.87 -0.48
C ASP A 17 20.72 40.90 -0.01
N ASP A 18 21.16 42.14 0.24
CA ASP A 18 20.28 43.28 0.46
C ASP A 18 20.84 44.47 -0.34
N GLU A 19 20.15 44.75 -1.45
CA GLU A 19 20.20 46.03 -2.14
C GLU A 19 19.42 47.04 -1.30
N ASP A 20 20.10 47.96 -0.62
CA ASP A 20 19.57 49.31 -0.40
C ASP A 20 20.66 50.31 0.03
N ASP A 21 20.61 51.48 -0.60
CA ASP A 21 21.40 52.67 -0.32
C ASP A 21 21.23 53.12 1.15
N SER A 22 22.32 53.24 1.91
CA SER A 22 22.61 54.45 2.70
C SER A 22 23.89 54.35 3.54
N THR A 23 24.58 55.46 3.53
CA THR A 23 25.70 55.89 4.35
C THR A 23 25.40 55.75 5.86
N HIS A 24 26.18 54.93 6.59
CA HIS A 24 26.87 55.26 7.85
C HIS A 24 27.35 53.98 8.58
N GLY A 25 28.46 54.13 9.31
CA GLY A 25 29.32 53.03 9.75
C GLY A 25 28.70 52.08 10.76
N ASN A 26 29.18 50.83 10.71
CA ASN A 26 29.23 49.96 11.87
C ASN A 26 30.56 49.20 11.86
N SER A 27 31.32 49.41 12.93
CA SER A 27 32.64 48.83 13.20
C SER A 27 32.53 47.35 13.57
N VAL A 28 33.26 46.49 12.86
CA VAL A 28 33.45 45.08 13.24
C VAL A 28 34.85 44.94 13.85
N LEU A 29 34.90 44.50 15.11
CA LEU A 29 36.12 44.15 15.82
C LEU A 29 36.60 42.76 15.33
N ILE A 30 37.75 42.74 14.66
CA ILE A 30 38.46 41.49 14.32
C ILE A 30 39.43 41.20 15.47
N VAL A 31 39.27 40.04 16.10
CA VAL A 31 40.24 39.50 17.07
C VAL A 31 41.14 38.53 16.31
N ASP A 32 42.39 38.93 16.06
CA ASP A 32 43.40 38.06 15.43
C ASP A 32 43.96 37.05 16.46
N PRO A 33 44.09 35.75 16.12
CA PRO A 33 44.94 34.83 16.86
C PRO A 33 46.41 35.05 16.45
N LEU A 34 47.23 35.34 17.46
CA LEU A 34 48.68 35.52 17.36
C LEU A 34 49.36 34.19 16.93
N VAL A 35 49.72 34.07 15.65
CA VAL A 35 50.73 33.10 15.19
C VAL A 35 51.85 33.85 14.48
N LYS A 36 53.00 33.93 15.15
CA LYS A 36 54.27 34.43 14.60
C LYS A 36 54.82 33.40 13.61
N THR A 37 54.97 33.80 12.36
CA THR A 37 55.89 33.15 11.42
C THR A 37 56.73 34.21 10.75
N ALA A 38 58.03 34.16 11.02
CA ALA A 38 59.03 35.04 10.43
C ALA A 38 59.21 34.69 8.95
N LEU A 39 59.02 35.66 8.06
CA LEU A 39 59.50 35.61 6.69
C LEU A 39 59.84 37.03 6.24
N GLU A 40 61.01 37.13 5.63
CA GLU A 40 61.80 38.33 5.40
C GLU A 40 61.05 39.42 4.62
N GLU A 41 60.99 40.61 5.21
CA GLU A 41 60.43 41.82 4.61
C GLU A 41 61.40 42.37 3.54
N LYS A 42 60.96 42.37 2.28
CA LYS A 42 61.59 43.12 1.20
C LYS A 42 61.12 44.56 1.31
N LYS A 43 62.03 45.49 1.64
CA LYS A 43 61.78 46.94 1.67
C LYS A 43 61.21 47.42 0.31
N CYS A 44 60.02 47.99 0.31
CA CYS A 44 59.53 48.81 -0.80
C CYS A 44 60.24 50.18 -0.76
N GLU A 45 60.63 50.66 -1.94
CA GLU A 45 61.15 52.02 -2.13
C GLU A 45 60.05 53.05 -1.84
N GLU A 46 60.40 54.09 -1.08
CA GLU A 46 59.54 55.23 -0.78
C GLU A 46 59.29 56.03 -2.05
N ILE A 47 58.02 56.13 -2.47
CA ILE A 47 57.56 57.15 -3.41
C ILE A 47 56.69 58.10 -2.58
N VAL A 48 57.16 59.33 -2.39
CA VAL A 48 56.45 60.38 -1.66
C VAL A 48 55.65 61.19 -2.68
N ASP A 49 54.33 61.24 -2.51
CA ASP A 49 53.45 62.19 -3.18
C ASP A 49 53.50 63.51 -2.39
N GLU A 50 54.01 64.58 -3.00
CA GLU A 50 54.30 65.85 -2.32
C GLU A 50 53.04 66.71 -2.03
N GLU A 51 51.84 66.27 -2.43
CA GLU A 51 50.60 67.05 -2.22
C GLU A 51 49.65 66.46 -1.17
N CYS A 52 49.89 65.26 -0.64
CA CYS A 52 49.11 64.69 0.46
C CYS A 52 50.05 64.01 1.45
N GLU A 53 50.13 64.49 2.70
CA GLU A 53 50.93 63.96 3.82
C GLU A 53 50.49 62.54 4.29
N LEU A 54 50.31 61.60 3.36
CA LEU A 54 49.98 60.20 3.61
C LEU A 54 51.21 59.34 3.29
N VAL A 55 51.91 58.93 4.35
CA VAL A 55 53.02 57.97 4.24
C VAL A 55 52.44 56.56 4.30
N VAL A 56 52.68 55.75 3.25
CA VAL A 56 52.35 54.31 3.27
C VAL A 56 53.37 53.60 4.16
N THR A 57 53.07 53.50 5.46
CA THR A 57 53.97 52.91 6.46
C THR A 57 54.01 51.38 6.42
N PHE A 58 53.06 50.75 5.74
CA PHE A 58 52.97 49.30 5.58
C PHE A 58 52.13 48.98 4.34
N CYS A 59 52.68 48.17 3.43
CA CYS A 59 51.94 47.63 2.30
C CYS A 59 52.05 46.10 2.36
N LYS A 60 50.93 45.42 2.56
CA LYS A 60 50.85 43.96 2.45
C LYS A 60 50.02 43.62 1.22
N GLN A 61 50.56 42.76 0.36
CA GLN A 61 49.82 42.26 -0.78
C GLN A 61 48.58 41.52 -0.26
N ALA A 62 47.39 41.95 -0.70
CA ALA A 62 46.14 41.31 -0.31
C ALA A 62 46.14 39.84 -0.74
N ASN A 63 45.60 38.97 0.11
CA ASN A 63 45.38 37.57 -0.28
C ASN A 63 44.40 37.56 -1.46
N VAL A 64 44.84 36.99 -2.58
CA VAL A 64 43.99 36.86 -3.77
C VAL A 64 42.94 35.80 -3.47
N MET A 65 41.68 36.22 -3.33
CA MET A 65 40.54 35.34 -3.11
C MET A 65 40.13 34.64 -4.43
N PRO A 66 39.42 33.50 -4.38
CA PRO A 66 38.83 32.89 -5.58
C PRO A 66 38.00 33.89 -6.38
N HIS A 67 38.27 34.01 -7.68
CA HIS A 67 37.59 34.96 -8.57
C HIS A 67 37.45 34.39 -9.97
N ALA A 68 36.47 34.86 -10.73
CA ALA A 68 36.37 34.50 -12.14
C ALA A 68 37.55 35.09 -12.91
N ARG A 69 38.07 34.38 -13.92
CA ARG A 69 39.25 34.83 -14.69
C ARG A 69 39.18 36.26 -15.20
N TYR A 70 38.02 36.74 -15.61
CA TYR A 70 37.86 38.10 -16.14
C TYR A 70 37.99 39.21 -15.08
N ASP A 71 38.03 38.85 -13.80
CA ASP A 71 38.26 39.75 -12.66
C ASP A 71 39.68 39.59 -12.09
N CYS A 72 40.56 38.83 -12.76
CA CYS A 72 41.93 38.61 -12.28
C CYS A 72 42.75 39.89 -12.30
N THR A 73 43.29 40.28 -11.15
CA THR A 73 44.17 41.45 -10.99
C THR A 73 45.63 41.17 -11.36
N ILE A 74 46.03 39.89 -11.42
CA ILE A 74 47.40 39.47 -11.77
C ILE A 74 47.58 39.41 -13.29
N HIS A 75 46.59 38.90 -14.02
CA HIS A 75 46.65 38.72 -15.47
C HIS A 75 45.56 39.53 -16.16
N SER A 76 45.97 40.46 -17.04
CA SER A 76 45.06 41.29 -17.83
C SER A 76 44.03 40.45 -18.60
N PHE A 77 42.81 40.98 -18.72
CA PHE A 77 41.72 40.33 -19.44
C PHE A 77 41.20 41.22 -20.57
N GLU A 78 41.03 40.64 -21.75
CA GLU A 78 40.44 41.27 -22.92
C GLU A 78 39.03 40.75 -23.18
N ARG A 79 38.04 41.66 -23.28
CA ARG A 79 36.63 41.31 -23.51
C ARG A 79 36.30 41.33 -25.00
N MET A 80 35.71 40.25 -25.49
CA MET A 80 35.16 40.17 -26.85
C MET A 80 33.96 39.22 -26.86
N GLU A 81 32.95 39.58 -27.63
CA GLU A 81 31.76 38.75 -27.82
C GLU A 81 32.05 37.54 -28.72
N CYS A 82 31.53 36.36 -28.35
CA CYS A 82 31.48 35.16 -29.19
C CYS A 82 32.82 34.59 -29.69
N GLU A 83 33.97 34.97 -29.13
CA GLU A 83 35.29 34.46 -29.56
C GLU A 83 35.63 33.11 -28.90
N THR A 84 35.38 32.01 -29.61
CA THR A 84 35.63 30.64 -29.12
C THR A 84 36.82 29.94 -29.80
N CYS A 85 37.38 30.52 -30.87
CA CYS A 85 38.35 29.85 -31.73
C CYS A 85 39.73 29.73 -31.09
N SER A 86 40.17 30.76 -30.37
CA SER A 86 41.49 30.80 -29.71
C SER A 86 41.53 31.79 -28.53
N PRO A 87 42.52 31.67 -27.62
CA PRO A 87 42.69 32.66 -26.56
C PRO A 87 42.92 34.07 -27.10
N LEU A 88 42.14 35.03 -26.60
CA LEU A 88 42.26 36.42 -26.96
C LEU A 88 43.35 37.08 -26.11
N GLY A 89 44.42 37.57 -26.74
CA GLY A 89 45.54 38.20 -26.05
C GLY A 89 46.12 37.31 -24.95
N LYS A 90 46.09 37.79 -23.70
CA LYS A 90 46.59 37.08 -22.50
C LYS A 90 45.51 36.34 -21.71
N ASN A 91 44.32 36.15 -22.29
CA ASN A 91 43.22 35.47 -21.60
C ASN A 91 43.54 34.02 -21.20
N ALA A 92 44.49 33.37 -21.89
CA ALA A 92 44.98 32.05 -21.52
C ALA A 92 45.73 32.02 -20.17
N ASP A 93 46.36 33.12 -19.75
CA ASP A 93 47.15 33.18 -18.52
C ASP A 93 46.20 33.28 -17.31
N PHE A 94 46.47 32.54 -16.23
CA PHE A 94 45.63 32.57 -15.02
C PHE A 94 46.48 32.38 -13.76
N CYS A 95 46.01 32.93 -12.64
CA CYS A 95 46.60 32.67 -11.33
C CYS A 95 45.97 31.42 -10.70
N ASN A 96 46.56 30.92 -9.61
CA ASN A 96 46.08 29.74 -8.88
C ASN A 96 44.67 29.86 -8.26
N GLN A 97 44.11 31.07 -8.22
CA GLN A 97 42.78 31.36 -7.67
C GLN A 97 41.75 31.74 -8.76
N CYS A 98 42.14 31.72 -10.04
CA CYS A 98 41.22 31.95 -11.14
C CYS A 98 40.27 30.77 -11.32
N TYR A 99 38.97 31.07 -11.45
CA TYR A 99 37.94 30.14 -11.86
C TYR A 99 37.53 30.36 -13.31
N CYS A 100 37.27 29.26 -13.99
CA CYS A 100 36.62 29.24 -15.29
C CYS A 100 35.16 29.63 -15.15
N TYR A 101 34.77 30.73 -15.81
CA TYR A 101 33.41 31.27 -15.74
C TYR A 101 32.35 30.25 -16.20
N ILE A 102 32.65 29.45 -17.24
CA ILE A 102 31.72 28.47 -17.82
C ILE A 102 31.60 27.22 -16.94
N CYS A 103 32.72 26.68 -16.46
CA CYS A 103 32.74 25.40 -15.75
C CYS A 103 32.54 25.49 -14.24
N ASP A 104 32.67 26.69 -13.67
CA ASP A 104 32.62 26.94 -12.23
C ASP A 104 33.64 26.10 -11.43
N LYS A 105 34.83 25.94 -12.01
CA LYS A 105 35.99 25.21 -11.45
C LYS A 105 37.26 26.03 -11.64
N LEU A 106 38.33 25.67 -10.94
CA LEU A 106 39.65 26.30 -11.14
C LEU A 106 40.04 26.28 -12.62
N ALA A 107 40.64 27.37 -13.10
CA ALA A 107 41.08 27.50 -14.48
C ALA A 107 42.06 26.37 -14.87
N SER A 108 42.91 25.93 -13.94
CA SER A 108 43.82 24.79 -14.08
C SER A 108 43.12 23.45 -14.30
N GLU A 109 41.87 23.30 -13.86
CA GLU A 109 41.07 22.07 -13.99
C GLU A 109 40.14 22.11 -15.22
N CYS A 110 40.12 23.23 -15.95
CA CYS A 110 39.26 23.41 -17.09
C CYS A 110 39.86 22.73 -18.34
N GLN A 111 39.30 21.58 -18.72
CA GLN A 111 39.73 20.83 -19.92
C GLN A 111 39.55 21.62 -21.22
N ASN A 112 38.63 22.59 -21.23
CA ASN A 112 38.34 23.45 -22.38
C ASN A 112 39.00 24.84 -22.25
N TRP A 113 40.00 25.00 -21.38
CA TRP A 113 40.56 26.32 -21.09
C TRP A 113 41.05 27.03 -22.35
N THR A 114 41.93 26.38 -23.12
CA THR A 114 42.49 26.88 -24.39
C THR A 114 42.11 26.04 -25.59
N THR A 115 41.05 25.22 -25.48
CA THR A 115 40.66 24.29 -26.54
C THR A 115 40.11 25.08 -27.74
N SER A 116 40.74 24.87 -28.91
CA SER A 116 40.32 25.53 -30.13
C SER A 116 38.84 25.24 -30.42
N SER A 117 38.09 26.24 -30.87
CA SER A 117 36.62 26.27 -31.05
C SER A 117 35.74 26.23 -29.79
N LEU A 118 36.34 26.05 -28.61
CA LEU A 118 35.66 26.06 -27.30
C LEU A 118 36.51 26.74 -26.20
N CYS A 119 37.21 27.85 -26.49
CA CYS A 119 38.09 28.49 -25.50
C CYS A 119 37.27 29.12 -24.35
N HIS A 120 37.26 28.48 -23.19
CA HIS A 120 36.61 29.05 -22.01
C HIS A 120 37.39 30.23 -21.41
N CYS A 121 38.69 30.33 -21.74
CA CYS A 121 39.58 31.41 -21.34
C CYS A 121 39.03 32.82 -21.60
N ASN A 122 38.22 32.98 -22.66
CA ASN A 122 37.65 34.26 -23.09
C ASN A 122 36.30 34.59 -22.44
N ALA A 123 35.75 33.69 -21.64
CA ALA A 123 34.40 33.80 -21.14
C ALA A 123 34.26 34.85 -20.02
N HIS A 124 33.24 35.71 -20.11
CA HIS A 124 32.99 36.77 -19.13
C HIS A 124 31.51 37.09 -18.91
N ASN A 125 31.19 37.64 -17.73
CA ASN A 125 29.81 37.93 -17.31
C ASN A 125 29.13 39.10 -18.03
N LYS A 126 29.85 39.90 -18.82
CA LYS A 126 29.24 40.99 -19.59
C LYS A 126 28.68 40.55 -20.95
N SER A 127 28.96 39.33 -21.39
CA SER A 127 28.48 38.80 -22.67
C SER A 127 27.21 37.98 -22.49
N LYS A 128 26.22 38.23 -23.36
CA LYS A 128 25.01 37.41 -23.41
C LYS A 128 25.34 35.99 -23.88
N PHE A 129 26.19 35.85 -24.90
CA PHE A 129 26.63 34.56 -25.41
C PHE A 129 27.30 33.72 -24.32
N TRP A 130 28.27 34.29 -23.58
CA TRP A 130 28.98 33.54 -22.54
C TRP A 130 28.10 33.19 -21.34
N LYS A 131 27.11 34.04 -21.00
CA LYS A 131 26.09 33.68 -20.01
C LYS A 131 25.27 32.47 -20.47
N GLU A 132 24.78 32.47 -21.71
CA GLU A 132 24.02 31.35 -22.26
C GLU A 132 24.85 30.06 -22.31
N GLN A 133 26.14 30.15 -22.67
CA GLN A 133 27.06 29.00 -22.63
C GLN A 133 27.30 28.48 -21.20
N ARG A 134 27.45 29.39 -20.23
CA ARG A 134 27.57 29.02 -18.82
C ARG A 134 26.30 28.34 -18.33
N ASP A 135 25.14 28.91 -18.63
CA ASP A 135 23.85 28.38 -18.19
C ASP A 135 23.60 26.99 -18.79
N PHE A 136 23.95 26.79 -20.07
CA PHE A 136 23.91 25.49 -20.72
C PHE A 136 24.87 24.48 -20.06
N ALA A 137 26.10 24.90 -19.76
CA ALA A 137 27.10 24.05 -19.11
C ALA A 137 26.68 23.65 -17.68
N LEU A 138 26.11 24.57 -16.91
CA LEU A 138 25.65 24.36 -15.54
C LEU A 138 24.39 23.49 -15.47
N ALA A 139 23.46 23.65 -16.41
CA ALA A 139 22.27 22.81 -16.50
C ALA A 139 22.59 21.41 -17.03
N GLY A 140 23.60 21.26 -17.89
CA GLY A 140 24.07 19.96 -18.38
C GLY A 140 22.96 19.15 -19.05
N VAL A 141 22.79 17.87 -18.65
CA VAL A 141 21.72 17.01 -19.21
C VAL A 141 20.32 17.56 -18.92
N LEU A 142 20.15 18.39 -17.89
CA LEU A 142 18.85 18.89 -17.46
C LEU A 142 18.25 19.90 -18.45
N VAL A 143 19.06 20.47 -19.34
CA VAL A 143 18.59 21.37 -20.42
C VAL A 143 17.50 20.68 -21.26
N MET A 144 17.55 19.36 -21.42
CA MET A 144 16.54 18.65 -22.23
C MET A 144 15.13 18.76 -21.67
N PHE A 145 14.98 19.03 -20.36
CA PHE A 145 13.68 19.21 -19.70
C PHE A 145 13.18 20.66 -19.75
N ASN A 146 13.92 21.56 -20.42
CA ASN A 146 13.62 23.00 -20.50
C ASN A 146 13.54 23.66 -19.10
N LEU A 147 14.39 23.20 -18.18
CA LEU A 147 14.52 23.75 -16.83
C LEU A 147 15.37 25.01 -16.84
N GLU A 148 14.96 26.02 -16.08
CA GLU A 148 15.78 27.21 -15.84
C GLU A 148 16.76 26.92 -14.70
N LEU A 149 17.88 27.63 -14.63
CA LEU A 149 18.85 27.43 -13.54
C LEU A 149 18.24 27.63 -12.15
N THR A 150 17.25 28.52 -12.04
CA THR A 150 16.48 28.76 -10.81
C THR A 150 15.61 27.57 -10.40
N ASP A 151 15.21 26.72 -11.35
CA ASP A 151 14.48 25.49 -11.06
C ASP A 151 15.42 24.38 -10.55
N ILE A 152 16.71 24.43 -10.91
CA ILE A 152 17.68 23.35 -10.72
C ILE A 152 18.32 23.41 -9.32
N ASP A 153 17.71 22.66 -8.40
CA ASP A 153 18.23 22.41 -7.06
C ASP A 153 19.18 21.19 -6.99
N ALA A 154 19.69 20.90 -5.79
CA ALA A 154 20.61 19.79 -5.55
C ALA A 154 20.02 18.43 -5.94
N ASP A 155 18.71 18.21 -5.73
CA ASP A 155 18.03 16.98 -6.09
C ASP A 155 17.99 16.78 -7.60
N LEU A 156 17.61 17.81 -8.35
CA LEU A 156 17.59 17.75 -9.81
C LEU A 156 19.00 17.58 -10.39
N ARG A 157 20.01 18.26 -9.85
CA ARG A 157 21.42 18.06 -10.24
C ARG A 157 21.85 16.61 -9.99
N HIS A 158 21.50 16.06 -8.84
CA HIS A 158 21.81 14.66 -8.51
C HIS A 158 21.18 13.68 -9.50
N GLY A 159 19.87 13.83 -9.78
CA GLY A 159 19.17 13.01 -10.78
C GLY A 159 19.74 13.17 -12.19
N GLY A 160 20.15 14.39 -12.57
CA GLY A 160 20.83 14.68 -13.84
C GLY A 160 22.17 13.97 -13.97
N ASN A 161 23.00 13.99 -12.92
CA ASN A 161 24.29 13.29 -12.92
C ASN A 161 24.11 11.77 -13.10
N LEU A 162 23.15 11.17 -12.39
CA LEU A 162 22.83 9.76 -12.54
C LEU A 162 22.31 9.44 -13.96
N LEU A 163 21.50 10.32 -14.53
CA LEU A 163 21.00 10.19 -15.89
C LEU A 163 22.14 10.24 -16.93
N ILE A 164 23.14 11.10 -16.74
CA ILE A 164 24.32 11.15 -17.63
C ILE A 164 25.07 9.81 -17.63
N SER A 165 25.38 9.28 -16.45
CA SER A 165 26.06 7.98 -16.34
C SER A 165 25.25 6.86 -16.99
N PHE A 166 23.92 6.86 -16.77
CA PHE A 166 23.02 5.90 -17.41
C PHE A 166 23.01 6.01 -18.93
N ILE A 167 22.95 7.21 -19.51
CA ILE A 167 22.97 7.41 -20.97
C ILE A 167 24.27 6.84 -21.58
N GLN A 168 25.41 7.04 -20.90
CA GLN A 168 26.70 6.50 -21.33
C GLN A 168 26.70 4.96 -21.33
N GLU A 169 26.26 4.34 -20.23
CA GLU A 169 26.13 2.88 -20.14
C GLU A 169 25.13 2.31 -21.16
N LEU A 170 24.00 3.00 -21.34
CA LEU A 170 22.93 2.61 -22.25
C LEU A 170 23.40 2.60 -23.69
N SER A 171 24.18 3.61 -24.10
CA SER A 171 24.77 3.67 -25.43
C SER A 171 25.64 2.44 -25.72
N VAL A 172 26.46 2.02 -24.76
CA VAL A 172 27.30 0.83 -24.91
C VAL A 172 26.47 -0.45 -25.06
N GLU A 173 25.47 -0.65 -24.21
CA GLU A 173 24.61 -1.84 -24.29
C GLU A 173 23.70 -1.85 -25.52
N TYR A 174 23.21 -0.68 -25.95
CA TYR A 174 22.39 -0.56 -27.15
C TYR A 174 23.22 -0.84 -28.42
N ASN A 175 24.48 -0.41 -28.46
CA ASN A 175 25.38 -0.78 -29.56
C ASN A 175 25.61 -2.29 -29.64
N LYS A 176 25.73 -2.99 -28.51
CA LYS A 176 25.78 -4.47 -28.49
C LYS A 176 24.51 -5.09 -29.07
N TYR A 177 23.35 -4.53 -28.72
CA TYR A 177 22.08 -4.95 -29.31
C TYR A 177 22.05 -4.74 -30.83
N LEU A 178 22.53 -3.60 -31.35
CA LEU A 178 22.57 -3.32 -32.79
C LEU A 178 23.54 -4.21 -33.58
N ILE A 179 24.63 -4.67 -32.96
CA ILE A 179 25.57 -5.62 -33.58
C ILE A 179 24.91 -7.01 -33.73
N GLY A 180 24.08 -7.40 -32.77
CA GLY A 180 23.41 -8.69 -32.73
C GLY A 180 24.35 -9.87 -32.42
N ALA A 181 23.78 -11.02 -32.10
CA ALA A 181 24.50 -12.26 -31.84
C ALA A 181 24.32 -13.24 -33.00
N ARG A 182 25.43 -13.83 -33.46
CA ARG A 182 25.37 -14.93 -34.43
C ARG A 182 24.95 -16.20 -33.69
N ILE A 183 23.89 -16.86 -34.15
CA ILE A 183 23.58 -18.21 -33.68
C ILE A 183 24.62 -19.15 -34.29
N ALA A 184 25.34 -19.89 -33.44
CA ALA A 184 26.16 -21.00 -33.92
C ALA A 184 25.24 -22.00 -34.62
N PRO A 185 25.62 -22.56 -35.79
CA PRO A 185 24.82 -23.57 -36.45
C PRO A 185 24.51 -24.68 -35.45
N THR A 186 23.26 -24.75 -35.01
CA THR A 186 22.72 -25.91 -34.31
C THR A 186 22.99 -27.14 -35.17
N GLU A 187 23.32 -28.28 -34.55
CA GLU A 187 23.53 -29.60 -35.18
C GLU A 187 22.25 -30.16 -35.84
N HIS A 188 21.45 -29.34 -36.52
CA HIS A 188 20.30 -29.80 -37.28
C HIS A 188 20.79 -30.42 -38.59
N GLU A 189 20.47 -31.70 -38.80
CA GLU A 189 20.68 -32.39 -40.08
C GLU A 189 20.04 -31.57 -41.22
N CYS A 190 20.82 -31.33 -42.27
CA CYS A 190 20.32 -30.60 -43.43
C CYS A 190 19.31 -31.47 -44.19
N PHE A 191 18.04 -31.03 -44.28
CA PHE A 191 16.98 -31.73 -45.02
C PHE A 191 16.97 -31.44 -46.53
N CYS A 192 17.96 -30.71 -47.04
CA CYS A 192 18.12 -30.47 -48.47
C CYS A 192 18.51 -31.77 -49.19
N VAL A 193 18.05 -31.94 -50.43
CA VAL A 193 18.47 -33.04 -51.29
C VAL A 193 19.60 -32.52 -52.20
N PRO A 194 20.82 -33.11 -52.18
CA PRO A 194 21.27 -34.25 -51.38
C PRO A 194 21.67 -33.84 -49.93
N LYS A 195 21.49 -34.75 -48.97
CA LYS A 195 21.83 -34.55 -47.54
C LYS A 195 23.35 -34.43 -47.38
N LEU A 196 23.87 -33.21 -47.43
CA LEU A 196 25.28 -32.91 -47.17
C LEU A 196 25.55 -32.76 -45.65
N PRO A 197 26.78 -33.06 -45.17
CA PRO A 197 27.19 -32.81 -43.78
C PRO A 197 26.92 -31.36 -43.32
N PRO A 198 26.74 -31.12 -42.01
CA PRO A 198 26.56 -29.78 -41.45
C PRO A 198 27.60 -28.80 -41.99
N GLY A 199 27.14 -27.67 -42.56
CA GLY A 199 28.02 -26.61 -43.12
C GLY A 199 28.39 -26.74 -44.60
N GLN A 200 28.09 -27.86 -45.28
CA GLN A 200 28.45 -28.07 -46.70
C GLN A 200 27.32 -27.73 -47.69
N CYS A 201 26.08 -27.56 -47.24
CA CYS A 201 24.97 -27.11 -48.08
C CYS A 201 24.89 -25.58 -48.11
N GLY A 202 24.91 -24.97 -49.30
CA GLY A 202 24.81 -23.51 -49.48
C GLY A 202 23.50 -22.89 -48.96
N ILE A 203 22.39 -23.66 -48.96
CA ILE A 203 21.07 -23.23 -48.45
C ILE A 203 21.01 -23.33 -46.92
N CYS A 204 21.54 -24.41 -46.34
CA CYS A 204 21.64 -24.56 -44.88
C CYS A 204 22.67 -23.57 -44.28
N ARG A 205 23.75 -23.24 -45.02
CA ARG A 205 24.78 -22.27 -44.63
C ARG A 205 24.29 -20.81 -44.66
N SER A 206 23.43 -20.45 -45.61
CA SER A 206 22.80 -19.12 -45.62
C SER A 206 21.78 -18.95 -44.50
N ARG A 207 21.05 -20.03 -44.14
CA ARG A 207 20.14 -20.05 -42.96
C ARG A 207 20.88 -20.08 -41.62
N SER A 208 22.07 -20.68 -41.53
CA SER A 208 22.86 -20.72 -40.29
C SER A 208 23.55 -19.39 -39.94
N THR A 209 23.40 -18.35 -40.76
CA THR A 209 23.99 -17.03 -40.53
C THR A 209 22.93 -16.02 -40.10
N GLU A 210 21.87 -16.47 -39.43
CA GLU A 210 20.83 -15.58 -38.89
C GLU A 210 21.38 -14.84 -37.66
N ILE A 211 21.48 -13.51 -37.78
CA ILE A 211 21.83 -12.62 -36.67
C ILE A 211 20.58 -12.42 -35.82
N VAL A 212 20.68 -12.69 -34.53
CA VAL A 212 19.59 -12.48 -33.57
C VAL A 212 19.92 -11.29 -32.68
N TYR A 213 18.99 -10.34 -32.65
CA TYR A 213 19.11 -9.11 -31.89
C TYR A 213 18.37 -9.26 -30.56
N LYS A 214 19.10 -9.53 -29.48
CA LYS A 214 18.52 -9.73 -28.14
C LYS A 214 18.55 -8.44 -27.34
N TYR A 215 17.38 -7.86 -27.07
CA TYR A 215 17.24 -6.61 -26.29
C TYR A 215 17.41 -6.81 -24.77
N SER A 216 17.63 -8.04 -24.31
CA SER A 216 17.64 -8.39 -22.88
C SER A 216 18.72 -7.67 -22.07
N GLY A 217 19.88 -7.39 -22.66
CA GLY A 217 20.95 -6.62 -21.99
C GLY A 217 20.52 -5.19 -21.70
N VAL A 218 19.95 -4.51 -22.70
CA VAL A 218 19.35 -3.18 -22.56
C VAL A 218 18.22 -3.20 -21.53
N TYR A 219 17.30 -4.17 -21.62
CA TYR A 219 16.20 -4.30 -20.67
C TYR A 219 16.68 -4.43 -19.21
N ALA A 220 17.71 -5.25 -18.98
CA ALA A 220 18.29 -5.46 -17.65
C ALA A 220 18.95 -4.18 -17.11
N LEU A 221 19.71 -3.47 -17.95
CA LEU A 221 20.35 -2.21 -17.59
C LEU A 221 19.30 -1.14 -17.23
N VAL A 222 18.28 -0.96 -18.07
CA VAL A 222 17.19 0.00 -17.79
C VAL A 222 16.46 -0.41 -16.51
N THR A 223 16.14 -1.68 -16.32
CA THR A 223 15.48 -2.18 -15.10
C THR A 223 16.28 -1.85 -13.84
N ARG A 224 17.62 -2.02 -13.87
CA ARG A 224 18.51 -1.67 -12.77
C ARG A 224 18.47 -0.17 -12.48
N PHE A 225 18.50 0.66 -13.52
CA PHE A 225 18.40 2.11 -13.37
C PHE A 225 17.05 2.55 -12.79
N LEU A 226 15.94 1.95 -13.23
CA LEU A 226 14.61 2.19 -12.66
C LEU A 226 14.53 1.77 -11.18
N ASN A 227 15.14 0.66 -10.81
CA ASN A 227 15.23 0.22 -9.40
C ASN A 227 16.02 1.22 -8.53
N GLN A 228 17.05 1.85 -9.11
CA GLN A 228 17.81 2.90 -8.43
C GLN A 228 16.96 4.16 -8.29
N ALA A 229 16.31 4.61 -9.37
CA ALA A 229 15.46 5.80 -9.36
C ALA A 229 14.37 5.72 -8.28
N GLU A 230 13.80 4.54 -8.01
CA GLU A 230 12.78 4.33 -6.97
C GLU A 230 13.27 4.64 -5.54
N ARG A 231 14.58 4.73 -5.31
CA ARG A 231 15.21 5.02 -4.02
C ARG A 231 15.65 6.48 -3.88
N GLU A 232 15.59 7.25 -4.96
CA GLU A 232 16.01 8.65 -4.98
C GLU A 232 14.90 9.60 -4.55
N SER A 233 15.25 10.87 -4.32
CA SER A 233 14.27 11.92 -4.03
C SER A 233 13.27 12.10 -5.18
N PRO A 234 12.03 12.58 -4.92
CA PRO A 234 11.01 12.66 -5.96
C PRO A 234 11.42 13.44 -7.21
N LYS A 235 12.17 14.54 -7.05
CA LYS A 235 12.67 15.36 -8.16
C LYS A 235 13.72 14.61 -8.98
N ALA A 236 14.70 14.01 -8.31
CA ALA A 236 15.74 13.19 -8.96
C ALA A 236 15.13 12.00 -9.71
N CYS A 237 14.24 11.26 -9.05
CA CYS A 237 13.51 10.12 -9.61
C CYS A 237 12.73 10.52 -10.87
N ALA A 238 11.99 11.64 -10.86
CA ALA A 238 11.23 12.10 -12.01
C ALA A 238 12.13 12.37 -13.24
N VAL A 239 13.24 13.08 -13.05
CA VAL A 239 14.23 13.34 -14.10
C VAL A 239 14.82 12.05 -14.67
N MET A 240 15.23 11.13 -13.80
CA MET A 240 15.77 9.84 -14.20
C MET A 240 14.76 9.04 -15.04
N LEU A 241 13.51 8.93 -14.57
CA LEU A 241 12.45 8.19 -15.25
C LEU A 241 12.09 8.80 -16.60
N LEU A 242 11.95 10.12 -16.68
CA LEU A 242 11.64 10.84 -17.92
C LEU A 242 12.79 10.76 -18.93
N GLY A 243 14.03 10.92 -18.46
CA GLY A 243 15.23 10.74 -19.28
C GLY A 243 15.31 9.32 -19.84
N ALA A 244 15.12 8.29 -19.00
CA ALA A 244 15.09 6.91 -19.46
C ALA A 244 13.97 6.66 -20.49
N ALA A 245 12.78 7.23 -20.30
CA ALA A 245 11.68 7.13 -21.27
C ALA A 245 12.09 7.69 -22.64
N ARG A 246 12.71 8.87 -22.66
CA ARG A 246 13.21 9.49 -23.89
C ARG A 246 14.20 8.57 -24.59
N GLU A 247 15.22 8.11 -23.90
CA GLU A 247 16.29 7.31 -24.52
C GLU A 247 15.77 5.98 -25.08
N ILE A 248 14.97 5.21 -24.33
CA ILE A 248 14.50 3.90 -24.80
C ILE A 248 13.52 4.01 -25.99
N THR A 249 12.80 5.14 -26.13
CA THR A 249 11.88 5.36 -27.25
C THR A 249 12.60 5.65 -28.57
N LEU A 250 13.86 6.08 -28.51
CA LEU A 250 14.71 6.31 -29.68
C LEU A 250 15.30 5.01 -30.25
N HIS A 251 15.24 3.90 -29.50
CA HIS A 251 15.79 2.62 -29.94
C HIS A 251 14.98 2.04 -31.11
N LYS A 252 15.69 1.54 -32.12
CA LYS A 252 15.11 0.96 -33.34
C LYS A 252 15.40 -0.53 -33.39
N ASP A 253 14.44 -1.28 -33.94
CA ASP A 253 14.59 -2.71 -34.18
C ASP A 253 15.36 -2.92 -35.50
N PRO A 254 16.59 -3.46 -35.48
CA PRO A 254 17.38 -3.71 -36.69
C PRO A 254 16.88 -4.93 -37.47
N ALA A 255 15.98 -5.74 -36.92
CA ALA A 255 15.45 -6.91 -37.58
C ALA A 255 14.52 -6.53 -38.75
N LEU A 256 14.77 -7.10 -39.93
CA LEU A 256 13.93 -6.91 -41.12
C LEU A 256 12.56 -7.61 -40.99
N SER A 257 12.50 -8.68 -40.19
CA SER A 257 11.29 -9.43 -39.86
C SER A 257 11.12 -9.49 -38.35
N TRP A 258 9.86 -9.49 -37.89
CA TRP A 258 9.55 -9.52 -36.46
C TRP A 258 10.00 -10.84 -35.82
N GLN A 259 10.85 -10.75 -34.79
CA GLN A 259 11.30 -11.90 -33.98
C GLN A 259 10.69 -11.81 -32.57
N ASN A 260 9.84 -12.76 -32.21
CA ASN A 260 9.31 -12.88 -30.84
C ASN A 260 10.25 -13.73 -29.98
N LEU A 261 11.19 -13.05 -29.31
CA LEU A 261 12.21 -13.63 -28.42
C LEU A 261 11.79 -13.55 -26.94
N GLY A 262 10.56 -13.09 -26.66
CA GLY A 262 10.02 -12.90 -25.31
C GLY A 262 9.98 -11.44 -24.85
N HIS A 263 9.34 -11.21 -23.70
CA HIS A 263 9.00 -9.86 -23.20
C HIS A 263 10.21 -8.99 -22.84
N THR A 264 11.37 -9.60 -22.57
CA THR A 264 12.61 -8.87 -22.23
C THR A 264 13.57 -8.76 -23.41
N ALA A 265 13.47 -9.65 -24.40
CA ALA A 265 14.43 -9.75 -25.50
C ALA A 265 13.91 -9.16 -26.82
N SER A 266 12.59 -9.02 -27.00
CA SER A 266 12.00 -8.34 -28.16
C SER A 266 11.75 -6.87 -27.87
N LEU A 267 12.36 -5.97 -28.65
CA LEU A 267 12.25 -4.52 -28.46
C LEU A 267 10.80 -4.03 -28.38
N LYS A 268 9.92 -4.41 -29.32
CA LYS A 268 8.52 -3.92 -29.31
C LYS A 268 7.65 -4.52 -28.20
N LEU A 269 8.17 -5.43 -27.36
CA LEU A 269 7.51 -5.89 -26.13
C LEU A 269 8.20 -5.28 -24.89
N ALA A 270 9.53 -5.29 -24.88
CA ALA A 270 10.36 -4.78 -23.80
C ALA A 270 10.15 -3.29 -23.54
N VAL A 271 10.15 -2.46 -24.59
CA VAL A 271 10.00 -1.00 -24.45
C VAL A 271 8.62 -0.62 -23.88
N PRO A 272 7.48 -1.15 -24.38
CA PRO A 272 6.19 -0.94 -23.73
C PRO A 272 6.13 -1.37 -22.27
N CYS A 273 6.74 -2.51 -21.90
CA CYS A 273 6.79 -2.96 -20.51
C CYS A 273 7.56 -1.96 -19.62
N LEU A 274 8.70 -1.45 -20.09
CA LEU A 274 9.48 -0.44 -19.38
C LEU A 274 8.74 0.90 -19.29
N LEU A 275 8.12 1.36 -20.38
CA LEU A 275 7.29 2.58 -20.38
C LEU A 275 6.08 2.47 -19.46
N GLN A 276 5.42 1.31 -19.38
CA GLN A 276 4.35 1.08 -18.43
C GLN A 276 4.83 1.26 -16.99
N ARG A 277 6.00 0.70 -16.64
CA ARG A 277 6.60 0.88 -15.31
C ARG A 277 6.93 2.34 -15.02
N ILE A 278 7.58 3.02 -15.98
CA ILE A 278 7.95 4.44 -15.88
C ILE A 278 6.70 5.31 -15.67
N THR A 279 5.72 5.18 -16.56
CA THR A 279 4.50 6.00 -16.54
C THR A 279 3.65 5.74 -15.30
N THR A 280 3.52 4.48 -14.87
CA THR A 280 2.82 4.13 -13.61
C THR A 280 3.47 4.82 -12.41
N ARG A 281 4.81 4.80 -12.33
CA ARG A 281 5.54 5.44 -11.23
C ARG A 281 5.39 6.96 -11.26
N LEU A 282 5.59 7.58 -12.43
CA LEU A 282 5.41 9.02 -12.61
C LEU A 282 3.98 9.46 -12.27
N GLN A 283 2.96 8.74 -12.74
CA GLN A 283 1.55 9.00 -12.42
C GLN A 283 1.30 9.02 -10.90
N LYS A 284 1.83 8.04 -10.16
CA LYS A 284 1.72 8.02 -8.69
C LYS A 284 2.43 9.22 -8.07
N MET A 285 3.66 9.52 -8.50
CA MET A 285 4.46 10.61 -7.95
C MET A 285 3.80 11.98 -8.17
N LEU A 286 3.23 12.22 -9.35
CA LEU A 286 2.50 13.46 -9.67
C LEU A 286 1.29 13.71 -8.75
N VAL A 287 0.78 12.68 -8.08
CA VAL A 287 -0.32 12.79 -7.09
C VAL A 287 0.20 12.87 -5.66
N LEU A 288 1.17 12.01 -5.32
CA LEU A 288 1.67 11.84 -3.95
C LEU A 288 2.61 12.97 -3.54
N CYS A 289 3.52 13.37 -4.44
CA CYS A 289 4.56 14.35 -4.15
C CYS A 289 4.10 15.78 -4.46
N ASP A 290 4.60 16.74 -3.68
CA ASP A 290 4.26 18.15 -3.83
C ASP A 290 5.31 18.85 -4.72
N PHE A 291 5.21 18.64 -6.03
CA PHE A 291 6.06 19.34 -7.00
C PHE A 291 5.64 20.81 -7.15
N PRO A 292 6.59 21.75 -7.27
CA PRO A 292 6.28 23.11 -7.73
C PRO A 292 5.52 23.08 -9.06
N LYS A 293 4.54 23.97 -9.22
CA LYS A 293 3.65 23.97 -10.40
C LYS A 293 4.43 24.11 -11.71
N SER A 294 5.45 24.98 -11.76
CA SER A 294 6.32 25.15 -12.92
C SER A 294 7.02 23.83 -13.30
N LEU A 295 7.58 23.14 -12.31
CA LEU A 295 8.28 21.87 -12.50
C LEU A 295 7.33 20.75 -12.94
N TYR A 296 6.14 20.68 -12.34
CA TYR A 296 5.09 19.74 -12.75
C TYR A 296 4.73 19.91 -14.22
N GLU A 297 4.48 21.15 -14.66
CA GLU A 297 4.12 21.45 -16.04
C GLU A 297 5.27 21.12 -17.00
N LYS A 298 6.53 21.46 -16.65
CA LYS A 298 7.72 21.12 -17.44
C LYS A 298 7.88 19.60 -17.61
N PHE A 299 7.67 18.80 -16.56
CA PHE A 299 7.72 17.34 -16.66
C PHE A 299 6.64 16.73 -17.56
N VAL A 300 5.39 17.20 -17.43
CA VAL A 300 4.29 16.73 -18.29
C VAL A 300 4.53 17.12 -19.75
N ASN A 301 4.92 18.37 -20.01
CA ASN A 301 5.21 18.87 -21.35
C ASN A 301 6.40 18.14 -21.99
N PHE A 302 7.46 17.87 -21.21
CA PHE A 302 8.60 17.11 -21.69
C PHE A 302 8.17 15.72 -22.16
N PHE A 303 7.39 14.98 -21.36
CA PHE A 303 6.94 13.65 -21.77
C PHE A 303 6.07 13.68 -23.02
N GLN A 304 5.17 14.66 -23.14
CA GLN A 304 4.34 14.86 -24.34
C GLN A 304 5.16 15.21 -25.59
N SER A 305 6.35 15.79 -25.43
CA SER A 305 7.26 16.10 -26.54
C SER A 305 8.05 14.88 -27.05
N ILE A 306 8.06 13.76 -26.30
CA ILE A 306 8.78 12.55 -26.70
C ILE A 306 8.09 11.94 -27.92
N SER A 307 8.88 11.72 -28.98
CA SER A 307 8.41 11.04 -30.19
C SER A 307 8.27 9.54 -29.95
N LEU A 308 7.05 9.09 -29.61
CA LEU A 308 6.78 7.69 -29.31
C LEU A 308 6.73 6.84 -30.60
N PRO A 309 7.33 5.63 -30.61
CA PRO A 309 7.13 4.70 -31.71
C PRO A 309 5.70 4.13 -31.71
N CYS A 310 5.24 3.60 -32.84
CA CYS A 310 3.84 3.17 -33.02
C CYS A 310 3.35 2.16 -31.97
N HIS A 311 4.22 1.25 -31.53
CA HIS A 311 3.92 0.25 -30.51
C HIS A 311 3.84 0.84 -29.08
N CYS A 312 4.11 2.13 -28.92
CA CYS A 312 4.05 2.88 -27.66
C CYS A 312 3.03 4.03 -27.67
N PHE A 313 2.25 4.23 -28.75
CA PHE A 313 1.29 5.35 -28.83
C PHE A 313 0.21 5.36 -27.73
N ALA A 314 -0.08 4.21 -27.12
CA ALA A 314 -0.96 4.12 -25.97
C ALA A 314 -0.51 4.99 -24.77
N PHE A 315 0.78 5.32 -24.69
CA PHE A 315 1.35 6.10 -23.59
C PHE A 315 1.27 7.62 -23.77
N SER A 316 0.90 8.12 -24.95
CA SER A 316 1.00 9.56 -25.29
C SER A 316 0.33 10.49 -24.27
N ASN A 317 -0.76 10.03 -23.65
CA ASN A 317 -1.54 10.80 -22.66
C ASN A 317 -1.41 10.25 -21.23
N SER A 318 -0.44 9.37 -20.97
CA SER A 318 -0.32 8.70 -19.66
C SER A 318 -0.03 9.68 -18.52
N LEU A 319 0.63 10.81 -18.76
CA LEU A 319 0.91 11.81 -17.73
C LEU A 319 -0.14 12.93 -17.66
N ASN A 320 -1.28 12.81 -18.35
CA ASN A 320 -2.39 13.75 -18.24
C ASN A 320 -3.17 13.52 -16.94
N VAL A 321 -2.48 13.62 -15.80
CA VAL A 321 -3.02 13.47 -14.46
C VAL A 321 -3.76 14.75 -14.09
N VAL A 322 -4.97 14.61 -13.57
CA VAL A 322 -5.77 15.75 -13.11
C VAL A 322 -5.08 16.36 -11.87
N PRO A 323 -4.76 17.65 -11.82
CA PRO A 323 -4.13 18.22 -10.62
C PRO A 323 -5.15 18.35 -9.47
N TRP A 324 -4.66 18.48 -8.22
CA TRP A 324 -5.51 18.55 -7.02
C TRP A 324 -6.45 19.78 -6.99
N ASP A 325 -6.04 20.87 -7.65
CA ASP A 325 -6.80 22.13 -7.78
C ASP A 325 -7.80 22.11 -8.96
N HIS A 326 -7.89 21.01 -9.71
CA HIS A 326 -8.82 20.90 -10.81
C HIS A 326 -10.28 20.96 -10.34
N VAL A 327 -11.04 21.91 -10.89
CA VAL A 327 -12.42 22.23 -10.47
C VAL A 327 -13.33 21.01 -10.33
N LEU A 328 -13.29 20.07 -11.29
CA LEU A 328 -14.14 18.87 -11.23
C LEU A 328 -13.76 17.94 -10.07
N LEU A 329 -12.46 17.79 -9.80
CA LEU A 329 -11.98 16.97 -8.69
C LEU A 329 -12.31 17.65 -7.36
N THR A 330 -12.02 18.94 -7.23
CA THR A 330 -12.29 19.70 -6.00
C THR A 330 -13.77 19.70 -5.63
N THR A 331 -14.68 19.85 -6.61
CA THR A 331 -16.13 19.80 -6.36
C THR A 331 -16.61 18.42 -5.93
N VAL A 332 -15.99 17.34 -6.44
CA VAL A 332 -16.24 15.96 -5.97
C VAL A 332 -15.78 15.79 -4.53
N LEU A 333 -14.54 16.19 -4.21
CA LEU A 333 -13.97 16.05 -2.87
C LEU A 333 -14.77 16.84 -1.82
N LYS A 334 -15.24 18.04 -2.18
CA LYS A 334 -16.11 18.87 -1.33
C LYS A 334 -17.56 18.37 -1.24
N GLY A 335 -17.93 17.32 -1.98
CA GLY A 335 -19.28 16.76 -1.99
C GLY A 335 -20.32 17.58 -2.77
N GLN A 336 -19.91 18.63 -3.48
CA GLN A 336 -20.77 19.47 -4.31
C GLN A 336 -21.15 18.76 -5.62
N ASN A 337 -20.30 17.84 -6.09
CA ASN A 337 -20.57 17.00 -7.25
C ASN A 337 -20.47 15.51 -6.87
N THR A 338 -21.60 14.88 -6.58
CA THR A 338 -21.65 13.46 -6.19
C THR A 338 -21.51 12.49 -7.35
N THR A 339 -21.68 12.96 -8.59
CA THR A 339 -21.68 12.12 -9.79
C THR A 339 -20.34 12.10 -10.54
N GLY A 340 -19.45 13.06 -10.23
CA GLY A 340 -18.22 13.27 -11.00
C GLY A 340 -18.48 13.72 -12.43
N GLN A 341 -19.67 14.25 -12.74
CA GLN A 341 -20.06 14.68 -14.08
C GLN A 341 -20.20 16.21 -14.14
N ARG A 342 -19.71 16.83 -15.22
CA ARG A 342 -19.96 18.24 -15.53
C ARG A 342 -20.35 18.40 -16.99
N THR A 343 -21.37 19.21 -17.26
CA THR A 343 -21.74 19.58 -18.63
C THR A 343 -21.03 20.88 -18.99
N GLN A 344 -20.22 20.87 -20.04
CA GLN A 344 -19.53 22.05 -20.57
C GLN A 344 -19.88 22.21 -22.05
N LYS A 345 -20.47 23.35 -22.43
CA LYS A 345 -20.90 23.65 -23.82
C LYS A 345 -21.74 22.53 -24.44
N GLY A 346 -22.69 21.96 -23.67
CA GLY A 346 -23.55 20.85 -24.11
C GLY A 346 -22.92 19.45 -24.06
N ARG A 347 -21.59 19.31 -23.88
CA ARG A 347 -20.91 18.02 -23.77
C ARG A 347 -20.76 17.58 -22.33
N LYS A 348 -21.11 16.32 -22.03
CA LYS A 348 -20.88 15.71 -20.71
C LYS A 348 -19.41 15.29 -20.58
N THR A 349 -18.77 15.74 -19.51
CA THR A 349 -17.43 15.35 -19.09
C THR A 349 -17.52 14.58 -17.77
N PHE A 350 -16.67 13.57 -17.60
CA PHE A 350 -16.63 12.73 -16.41
C PHE A 350 -15.24 12.78 -15.78
N LEU A 351 -15.16 12.68 -14.45
CA LEU A 351 -13.90 12.47 -13.74
C LEU A 351 -13.38 11.06 -14.06
N TRP A 352 -12.47 10.98 -15.02
CA TRP A 352 -11.88 9.74 -15.49
C TRP A 352 -10.40 9.72 -15.16
N GLU A 353 -9.95 8.69 -14.45
CA GLU A 353 -8.56 8.54 -14.07
C GLU A 353 -8.10 7.08 -14.27
N VAL A 354 -6.81 6.90 -14.48
CA VAL A 354 -6.19 5.57 -14.56
C VAL A 354 -5.97 5.00 -13.16
N LEU A 355 -6.01 3.67 -13.02
CA LEU A 355 -5.97 3.02 -11.72
C LEU A 355 -4.80 3.47 -10.82
N PRO A 356 -3.54 3.61 -11.30
CA PRO A 356 -2.43 4.06 -10.45
C PRO A 356 -2.65 5.45 -9.84
N VAL A 357 -3.32 6.35 -10.55
CA VAL A 357 -3.69 7.69 -10.06
C VAL A 357 -4.76 7.57 -8.98
N ILE A 358 -5.77 6.73 -9.19
CA ILE A 358 -6.83 6.48 -8.21
C ILE A 358 -6.24 5.90 -6.92
N GLU A 359 -5.36 4.90 -7.03
CA GLU A 359 -4.65 4.30 -5.89
C GLU A 359 -3.85 5.35 -5.12
N ALA A 360 -3.05 6.17 -5.83
CA ALA A 360 -2.28 7.24 -5.22
C ALA A 360 -3.15 8.30 -4.52
N ARG A 361 -4.31 8.64 -5.08
CA ARG A 361 -5.25 9.57 -4.42
C ARG A 361 -5.84 8.98 -3.15
N VAL A 362 -6.27 7.72 -3.21
CA VAL A 362 -6.80 7.01 -2.03
C VAL A 362 -5.71 6.93 -0.97
N GLU A 363 -4.48 6.59 -1.33
CA GLU A 363 -3.32 6.54 -0.45
C GLU A 363 -3.11 7.88 0.29
N LYS A 364 -2.96 8.99 -0.45
CA LYS A 364 -2.77 10.34 0.15
C LYS A 364 -3.93 10.76 1.04
N LEU A 365 -5.17 10.51 0.61
CA LEU A 365 -6.35 10.88 1.40
C LEU A 365 -6.51 10.03 2.66
N VAL A 366 -6.20 8.73 2.60
CA VAL A 366 -6.21 7.83 3.77
C VAL A 366 -5.12 8.21 4.77
N GLU A 367 -3.93 8.58 4.30
CA GLU A 367 -2.83 9.07 5.14
C GLU A 367 -3.19 10.35 5.88
N ASN A 368 -3.91 11.26 5.20
CA ASN A 368 -4.42 12.48 5.80
C ASN A 368 -5.69 12.27 6.62
N THR A 369 -6.15 11.02 6.83
CA THR A 369 -7.40 10.67 7.54
C THR A 369 -8.68 11.28 6.95
N ASN A 370 -8.63 11.72 5.69
CA ASN A 370 -9.73 12.35 4.95
C ASN A 370 -10.68 11.30 4.36
N TYR A 371 -11.22 10.42 5.21
CA TYR A 371 -12.02 9.27 4.79
C TYR A 371 -13.33 9.66 4.07
N LYS A 372 -13.94 10.79 4.40
CA LYS A 372 -15.16 11.28 3.73
C LYS A 372 -14.87 11.63 2.27
N GLU A 373 -13.73 12.26 2.02
CA GLU A 373 -13.23 12.64 0.70
C GLU A 373 -12.90 11.39 -0.13
N VAL A 374 -12.29 10.36 0.48
CA VAL A 374 -12.06 9.05 -0.17
C VAL A 374 -13.36 8.45 -0.66
N VAL A 375 -14.39 8.42 0.19
CA VAL A 375 -15.70 7.86 -0.15
C VAL A 375 -16.35 8.64 -1.30
N ARG A 376 -16.36 9.98 -1.23
CA ARG A 376 -16.92 10.83 -2.30
C ARG A 376 -16.20 10.60 -3.62
N TYR A 377 -14.87 10.56 -3.59
CA TYR A 377 -14.03 10.34 -4.74
C TYR A 377 -14.29 8.98 -5.39
N LEU A 378 -14.23 7.89 -4.62
CA LEU A 378 -14.42 6.53 -5.15
C LEU A 378 -15.84 6.29 -5.70
N ARG A 379 -16.87 6.94 -5.14
CA ARG A 379 -18.24 6.90 -5.67
C ARG A 379 -18.34 7.59 -7.04
N ALA A 380 -17.59 8.66 -7.27
CA ALA A 380 -17.69 9.51 -8.46
C ALA A 380 -16.72 9.15 -9.61
N VAL A 381 -15.49 8.72 -9.31
CA VAL A 381 -14.45 8.49 -10.31
C VAL A 381 -14.76 7.32 -11.24
N LYS A 382 -14.37 7.43 -12.51
CA LYS A 382 -14.43 6.36 -13.52
C LYS A 382 -13.03 5.90 -13.91
N CYS A 383 -12.91 4.62 -14.24
CA CYS A 383 -11.66 3.98 -14.65
C CYS A 383 -11.94 2.94 -15.73
N ASN A 384 -10.97 2.71 -16.62
CA ASN A 384 -11.02 1.60 -17.57
C ASN A 384 -10.81 0.25 -16.88
N ASP A 385 -10.01 0.21 -15.80
CA ASP A 385 -9.86 -0.98 -14.97
C ASP A 385 -11.03 -1.11 -13.99
N THR A 386 -12.07 -1.80 -14.44
CA THR A 386 -13.29 -2.03 -13.66
C THR A 386 -13.08 -3.01 -12.50
N LYS A 387 -12.01 -3.82 -12.51
CA LYS A 387 -11.70 -4.75 -11.44
C LYS A 387 -10.97 -4.00 -10.32
N GLY A 388 -9.87 -3.33 -10.63
CA GLY A 388 -9.11 -2.55 -9.64
C GLY A 388 -9.95 -1.46 -8.98
N LEU A 389 -10.79 -0.75 -9.75
CA LEU A 389 -11.70 0.24 -9.17
C LEU A 389 -12.77 -0.38 -8.25
N ARG A 390 -13.23 -1.59 -8.54
CA ARG A 390 -14.18 -2.31 -7.68
C ARG A 390 -13.52 -2.73 -6.37
N ASP A 391 -12.30 -3.24 -6.42
CA ASP A 391 -11.54 -3.65 -5.24
C ASP A 391 -11.32 -2.45 -4.30
N LEU A 392 -11.08 -1.24 -4.85
CA LEU A 392 -11.03 -0.01 -4.07
C LEU A 392 -12.40 0.41 -3.52
N ARG A 393 -13.47 0.28 -4.31
CA ARG A 393 -14.85 0.61 -3.87
C ARG A 393 -15.36 -0.33 -2.78
N ASP A 394 -14.92 -1.58 -2.76
CA ASP A 394 -15.27 -2.55 -1.72
C ASP A 394 -14.71 -2.12 -0.34
N LYS A 395 -13.77 -1.17 -0.30
CA LYS A 395 -13.27 -0.53 0.94
C LYS A 395 -14.11 0.66 1.42
N ILE A 396 -15.08 1.16 0.63
CA ILE A 396 -15.94 2.29 1.01
C ILE A 396 -16.66 2.06 2.35
N PRO A 397 -17.28 0.88 2.62
CA PRO A 397 -17.93 0.66 3.90
C PRO A 397 -16.99 0.77 5.09
N PHE A 398 -15.74 0.33 4.95
CA PHE A 398 -14.73 0.48 5.99
C PHE A 398 -14.37 1.95 6.23
N TYR A 399 -14.19 2.76 5.18
CA TYR A 399 -13.95 4.19 5.33
C TYR A 399 -15.14 4.93 5.96
N LEU A 400 -16.37 4.52 5.67
CA LEU A 400 -17.56 5.05 6.34
C LEU A 400 -17.56 4.68 7.84
N CYS A 401 -17.21 3.44 8.18
CA CYS A 401 -17.02 3.02 9.57
C CYS A 401 -15.96 3.87 10.29
N LYS A 402 -14.84 4.18 9.64
CA LYS A 402 -13.78 5.06 10.19
C LYS A 402 -14.29 6.45 10.55
N THR A 403 -15.33 6.93 9.88
CA THR A 403 -15.97 8.23 10.16
C THR A 403 -17.10 8.16 11.18
N GLY A 404 -17.42 6.97 11.71
CA GLY A 404 -18.54 6.74 12.62
C GLY A 404 -19.91 6.62 11.92
N ASP A 405 -19.95 6.64 10.58
CA ASP A 405 -21.20 6.56 9.80
C ASP A 405 -21.55 5.09 9.48
N PHE A 406 -22.03 4.39 10.51
CA PHE A 406 -22.31 2.95 10.40
C PHE A 406 -23.55 2.64 9.54
N ILE A 407 -24.50 3.57 9.45
CA ILE A 407 -25.73 3.39 8.65
C ILE A 407 -25.38 3.45 7.15
N ASP A 408 -24.64 4.47 6.71
CA ASP A 408 -24.20 4.55 5.32
C ASP A 408 -23.19 3.46 4.97
N ALA A 409 -22.36 3.02 5.93
CA ALA A 409 -21.47 1.88 5.75
C ALA A 409 -22.27 0.62 5.39
N THR A 410 -23.35 0.36 6.15
CA THR A 410 -24.20 -0.80 5.91
C THR A 410 -24.99 -0.70 4.61
N HIS A 411 -25.48 0.49 4.28
CA HIS A 411 -26.09 0.75 2.99
C HIS A 411 -25.09 0.47 1.85
N SER A 412 -23.84 0.92 1.98
CA SER A 412 -22.78 0.67 0.98
C SER A 412 -22.34 -0.79 0.90
N LEU A 413 -22.57 -1.59 1.95
CA LEU A 413 -22.36 -3.05 1.89
C LEU A 413 -23.45 -3.73 1.05
N LEU A 414 -24.71 -3.37 1.27
CA LEU A 414 -25.87 -4.08 0.74
C LEU A 414 -26.32 -3.58 -0.63
N PHE A 415 -26.02 -2.34 -0.98
CA PHE A 415 -26.41 -1.74 -2.26
C PHE A 415 -25.22 -1.56 -3.19
N PRO A 416 -25.32 -1.96 -4.46
CA PRO A 416 -24.25 -1.77 -5.43
C PRO A 416 -24.01 -0.29 -5.70
N ILE A 417 -22.74 0.08 -5.83
CA ILE A 417 -22.33 1.42 -6.21
C ILE A 417 -22.26 1.47 -7.74
N ASN A 418 -23.04 2.37 -8.36
CA ASN A 418 -23.12 2.55 -9.83
C ASN A 418 -23.54 1.24 -10.56
N SER A 419 -23.17 1.11 -11.84
CA SER A 419 -23.47 -0.02 -12.73
C SER A 419 -22.78 -1.35 -12.37
N LEU A 420 -22.39 -1.55 -11.10
CA LEU A 420 -21.84 -2.82 -10.63
C LEU A 420 -22.96 -3.87 -10.55
N ALA A 421 -22.65 -5.09 -10.99
CA ALA A 421 -23.63 -6.17 -11.04
C ALA A 421 -24.03 -6.73 -9.66
N CYS A 422 -23.22 -6.56 -8.60
CA CYS A 422 -23.51 -7.06 -7.24
C CYS A 422 -22.95 -6.11 -6.17
N CYS A 423 -23.59 -6.08 -5.00
CA CYS A 423 -23.15 -5.29 -3.85
C CYS A 423 -21.85 -5.83 -3.21
N THR A 424 -21.26 -5.07 -2.29
CA THR A 424 -20.03 -5.45 -1.58
C THR A 424 -20.24 -6.68 -0.70
N ALA A 425 -21.44 -6.83 -0.12
CA ALA A 425 -21.81 -7.96 0.72
C ALA A 425 -21.60 -9.32 0.02
N CYS A 426 -21.85 -9.39 -1.30
CA CYS A 426 -21.64 -10.60 -2.12
C CYS A 426 -20.19 -11.12 -2.10
N ARG A 427 -19.22 -10.26 -1.74
CA ARG A 427 -17.77 -10.53 -1.81
C ARG A 427 -17.08 -10.52 -0.45
N LEU A 428 -17.84 -10.33 0.63
CA LEU A 428 -17.27 -10.37 1.98
C LEU A 428 -16.73 -11.76 2.31
N THR A 429 -15.60 -11.77 3.03
CA THR A 429 -15.07 -12.98 3.65
C THR A 429 -15.66 -13.19 5.05
N PRO A 430 -15.61 -14.40 5.62
CA PRO A 430 -16.05 -14.67 6.99
C PRO A 430 -15.39 -13.76 8.04
N LEU A 431 -14.09 -13.48 7.87
CA LEU A 431 -13.34 -12.58 8.75
C LEU A 431 -13.86 -11.13 8.65
N GLN A 432 -14.09 -10.63 7.43
CA GLN A 432 -14.65 -9.29 7.23
C GLN A 432 -16.05 -9.17 7.81
N PHE A 433 -16.88 -10.20 7.66
CA PHE A 433 -18.22 -10.26 8.25
C PHE A 433 -18.17 -10.10 9.78
N GLU A 434 -17.32 -10.88 10.46
CA GLU A 434 -17.10 -10.76 11.91
C GLU A 434 -16.64 -9.35 12.30
N VAL A 435 -15.64 -8.81 11.60
CA VAL A 435 -15.09 -7.48 11.88
C VAL A 435 -16.16 -6.40 11.72
N TYR A 436 -16.96 -6.42 10.65
CA TYR A 436 -18.06 -5.45 10.48
C TYR A 436 -19.11 -5.56 11.57
N LEU A 437 -19.55 -6.78 11.94
CA LEU A 437 -20.52 -6.95 13.02
C LEU A 437 -20.00 -6.42 14.35
N LYS A 438 -18.73 -6.64 14.63
CA LYS A 438 -18.05 -6.15 15.82
C LYS A 438 -17.92 -4.63 15.81
N ILE A 439 -17.58 -4.03 14.67
CA ILE A 439 -17.61 -2.57 14.49
C ILE A 439 -18.99 -2.03 14.84
N PHE A 440 -20.05 -2.61 14.26
CA PHE A 440 -21.41 -2.14 14.48
C PHE A 440 -21.91 -2.37 15.90
N LYS A 441 -21.52 -3.47 16.57
CA LYS A 441 -21.88 -3.77 17.97
C LYS A 441 -21.20 -2.86 18.99
N THR A 442 -19.99 -2.38 18.67
CA THR A 442 -19.13 -1.70 19.66
C THR A 442 -18.87 -0.23 19.34
N GLY A 443 -19.21 0.24 18.14
CA GLY A 443 -18.87 1.58 17.67
C GLY A 443 -17.36 1.82 17.52
N SER A 444 -16.57 0.75 17.53
CA SER A 444 -15.11 0.79 17.51
C SER A 444 -14.57 0.16 16.24
N VAL A 445 -13.49 0.71 15.69
CA VAL A 445 -12.87 0.28 14.42
C VAL A 445 -11.38 -0.03 14.63
N PRO A 446 -10.78 -0.95 13.86
CA PRO A 446 -9.33 -1.13 13.84
C PRO A 446 -8.63 0.19 13.51
N ALA A 447 -7.53 0.52 14.17
CA ALA A 447 -6.76 1.75 13.90
C ALA A 447 -6.05 1.72 12.54
N GLY A 448 -5.70 0.53 12.06
CA GLY A 448 -4.98 0.30 10.80
C GLY A 448 -5.68 0.82 9.54
N LYS A 449 -4.96 0.82 8.42
CA LYS A 449 -5.46 1.28 7.12
C LYS A 449 -6.33 0.22 6.43
N ASP A 450 -6.18 -1.05 6.82
CA ASP A 450 -6.99 -2.18 6.34
C ASP A 450 -7.89 -2.75 7.44
N ILE A 451 -8.99 -3.39 7.04
CA ILE A 451 -9.95 -4.03 7.93
C ILE A 451 -9.37 -5.25 8.64
N GLN A 452 -8.31 -5.85 8.09
CA GLN A 452 -7.63 -7.02 8.65
C GLN A 452 -6.36 -6.67 9.45
N ASP A 453 -6.02 -5.40 9.59
CA ASP A 453 -4.81 -4.99 10.31
C ASP A 453 -4.92 -5.39 11.79
N PRO A 454 -3.91 -6.08 12.38
CA PRO A 454 -3.93 -6.55 13.76
C PRO A 454 -3.71 -5.42 14.80
N GLY A 455 -3.99 -4.17 14.41
CA GLY A 455 -3.76 -2.98 15.24
C GLY A 455 -4.78 -2.80 16.37
N PRO A 456 -4.56 -1.81 17.24
CA PRO A 456 -5.48 -1.51 18.33
C PRO A 456 -6.84 -1.03 17.78
N TRP A 457 -7.90 -1.25 18.55
CA TRP A 457 -9.24 -0.76 18.23
C TRP A 457 -9.49 0.61 18.85
N VAL A 458 -10.18 1.49 18.12
CA VAL A 458 -10.48 2.87 18.51
C VAL A 458 -11.97 3.13 18.37
N THR A 459 -12.58 3.74 19.38
CA THR A 459 -13.99 4.14 19.35
C THR A 459 -14.18 5.38 18.49
N VAL A 460 -15.08 5.31 17.51
CA VAL A 460 -15.33 6.40 16.54
C VAL A 460 -16.79 6.85 16.49
N GLY A 461 -17.71 6.10 17.08
CA GLY A 461 -19.12 6.45 17.11
C GLY A 461 -19.92 5.61 18.10
N SER A 462 -21.23 5.86 18.19
CA SER A 462 -22.13 5.08 19.03
C SER A 462 -22.44 3.72 18.40
N PRO A 463 -22.46 2.62 19.19
CA PRO A 463 -22.96 1.33 18.73
C PRO A 463 -24.32 1.39 18.03
N MET A 464 -24.53 0.50 17.06
CA MET A 464 -25.85 0.28 16.49
C MET A 464 -26.80 -0.34 17.52
N LYS A 465 -28.08 0.03 17.45
CA LYS A 465 -29.14 -0.66 18.21
C LYS A 465 -29.23 -2.12 17.76
N ASP A 466 -29.39 -3.06 18.70
CA ASP A 466 -29.34 -4.50 18.43
C ASP A 466 -30.34 -4.95 17.35
N GLY A 467 -31.58 -4.47 17.39
CA GLY A 467 -32.56 -4.78 16.34
C GLY A 467 -32.15 -4.30 14.94
N VAL A 468 -31.42 -3.18 14.83
CA VAL A 468 -30.85 -2.76 13.54
C VAL A 468 -29.68 -3.68 13.18
N LEU A 469 -28.76 -3.92 14.11
CA LEU A 469 -27.59 -4.77 13.89
C LEU A 469 -27.98 -6.18 13.41
N ILE A 470 -28.90 -6.84 14.11
CA ILE A 470 -29.38 -8.18 13.77
C ILE A 470 -29.98 -8.20 12.35
N ARG A 471 -30.82 -7.21 12.02
CA ARG A 471 -31.39 -7.09 10.66
C ARG A 471 -30.29 -7.01 9.61
N GLN A 472 -29.27 -6.20 9.84
CA GLN A 472 -28.19 -6.00 8.88
C GLN A 472 -27.30 -7.24 8.79
N ALA A 473 -27.01 -7.91 9.91
CA ALA A 473 -26.28 -9.18 9.94
C ALA A 473 -26.95 -10.24 9.05
N PHE A 474 -28.26 -10.42 9.18
CA PHE A 474 -28.98 -11.38 8.34
C PHE A 474 -29.00 -10.98 6.88
N LYS A 475 -29.18 -9.70 6.55
CA LYS A 475 -29.07 -9.25 5.16
C LYS A 475 -27.70 -9.52 4.55
N LEU A 476 -26.62 -9.34 5.32
CA LEU A 476 -25.26 -9.65 4.86
C LEU A 476 -25.10 -11.15 4.59
N LEU A 477 -25.60 -11.99 5.50
CA LEU A 477 -25.60 -13.45 5.33
C LEU A 477 -26.41 -13.87 4.08
N TYR A 478 -27.64 -13.37 3.91
CA TYR A 478 -28.49 -13.70 2.77
C TYR A 478 -27.96 -13.19 1.43
N SER A 479 -27.16 -12.11 1.43
CA SER A 479 -26.54 -11.57 0.22
C SER A 479 -25.33 -12.40 -0.26
N ASN A 480 -24.84 -13.33 0.56
CA ASN A 480 -23.65 -14.12 0.27
C ASN A 480 -23.79 -15.55 0.78
N LEU A 481 -24.14 -16.46 -0.15
CA LEU A 481 -24.35 -17.88 0.17
C LEU A 481 -23.12 -18.54 0.83
N SER A 482 -21.91 -18.08 0.50
CA SER A 482 -20.69 -18.61 1.12
C SER A 482 -20.58 -18.22 2.59
N LEU A 483 -21.07 -17.04 3.00
CA LEU A 483 -21.17 -16.65 4.42
C LEU A 483 -22.31 -17.39 5.12
N TYR A 484 -23.48 -17.46 4.47
CA TYR A 484 -24.65 -18.13 5.03
C TYR A 484 -24.39 -19.60 5.37
N ARG A 485 -23.63 -20.31 4.53
CA ARG A 485 -23.25 -21.71 4.74
C ARG A 485 -22.04 -21.92 5.63
N ASN A 486 -21.39 -20.84 6.10
CA ASN A 486 -20.16 -20.95 6.88
C ASN A 486 -20.46 -20.97 8.38
N PRO A 487 -20.15 -22.07 9.10
CA PRO A 487 -20.41 -22.18 10.54
C PRO A 487 -19.74 -21.08 11.37
N LYS A 488 -18.55 -20.60 10.96
CA LYS A 488 -17.85 -19.49 11.62
C LYS A 488 -18.66 -18.22 11.63
N CYS A 489 -19.39 -17.91 10.55
CA CYS A 489 -20.18 -16.69 10.47
C CYS A 489 -21.32 -16.71 11.51
N TRP A 490 -21.98 -17.86 11.67
CA TRP A 490 -22.99 -18.06 12.69
C TRP A 490 -22.41 -18.06 14.10
N GLY A 491 -21.27 -18.71 14.30
CA GLY A 491 -20.54 -18.66 15.56
C GLY A 491 -20.16 -17.24 15.96
N SER A 492 -19.56 -16.46 15.05
CA SER A 492 -19.23 -15.05 15.28
C SER A 492 -20.49 -14.21 15.55
N PHE A 493 -21.59 -14.45 14.83
CA PHE A 493 -22.86 -13.78 15.10
C PHE A 493 -23.37 -14.05 16.53
N ILE A 494 -23.44 -15.32 16.95
CA ILE A 494 -23.88 -15.71 18.29
C ILE A 494 -22.97 -15.11 19.36
N MET A 495 -21.65 -15.21 19.17
CA MET A 495 -20.66 -14.67 20.12
C MET A 495 -20.81 -13.16 20.26
N ILE A 496 -20.94 -12.42 19.15
CA ILE A 496 -21.10 -10.96 19.16
C ILE A 496 -22.43 -10.56 19.79
N MET A 497 -23.53 -11.27 19.47
CA MET A 497 -24.83 -11.03 20.10
C MET A 497 -24.79 -11.36 21.59
N GLY A 498 -24.06 -12.39 21.99
CA GLY A 498 -23.86 -12.83 23.37
C GLY A 498 -22.79 -12.07 24.17
N SER A 499 -22.20 -11.01 23.60
CA SER A 499 -21.15 -10.22 24.24
C SER A 499 -21.60 -8.80 24.58
N SER A 500 -20.85 -8.15 25.47
CA SER A 500 -21.04 -6.73 25.79
C SER A 500 -20.71 -5.84 24.58
N CYS A 501 -21.20 -4.60 24.59
CA CYS A 501 -20.79 -3.59 23.60
C CYS A 501 -19.39 -3.02 23.85
N PHE A 502 -18.72 -3.42 24.94
CA PHE A 502 -17.35 -3.03 25.23
C PHE A 502 -16.36 -3.92 24.48
N LEU A 503 -15.32 -3.27 23.93
CA LEU A 503 -14.25 -3.94 23.21
C LEU A 503 -12.90 -3.60 23.81
N GLU A 504 -12.14 -4.63 24.15
CA GLU A 504 -10.75 -4.46 24.60
C GLU A 504 -9.87 -3.90 23.48
N ARG A 505 -8.76 -3.23 23.84
CA ARG A 505 -7.83 -2.65 22.85
C ARG A 505 -7.26 -3.68 21.88
N ASN A 506 -7.11 -4.94 22.31
CA ASN A 506 -6.66 -6.08 21.51
C ASN A 506 -7.75 -6.61 20.56
N GLY A 507 -8.95 -6.02 20.56
CA GLY A 507 -10.08 -6.47 19.78
C GLY A 507 -10.80 -7.69 20.37
N ARG A 508 -10.70 -8.00 21.66
CA ARG A 508 -11.51 -9.07 22.26
C ARG A 508 -12.81 -8.50 22.80
N LEU A 509 -13.90 -9.22 22.52
CA LEU A 509 -15.21 -8.96 23.13
C LEU A 509 -15.29 -9.65 24.47
N CYS A 510 -15.94 -9.01 25.44
CA CYS A 510 -16.24 -9.64 26.73
C CYS A 510 -17.57 -10.42 26.62
N PRO A 511 -17.56 -11.77 26.70
CA PRO A 511 -18.78 -12.56 26.66
C PRO A 511 -19.66 -12.28 27.88
N LEU A 512 -20.97 -12.24 27.68
CA LEU A 512 -21.95 -12.10 28.77
C LEU A 512 -22.54 -13.47 29.10
N THR A 513 -22.66 -13.75 30.41
CA THR A 513 -23.42 -14.91 30.90
C THR A 513 -24.76 -14.39 31.39
N VAL A 514 -25.83 -14.82 30.73
CA VAL A 514 -27.18 -14.34 30.96
C VAL A 514 -28.00 -15.43 31.64
N LYS A 515 -28.81 -15.05 32.64
CA LYS A 515 -29.71 -15.99 33.31
C LYS A 515 -30.79 -16.45 32.35
N GLU A 516 -31.22 -17.70 32.50
CA GLU A 516 -32.28 -18.25 31.68
C GLU A 516 -33.59 -17.44 31.87
N PRO A 517 -34.17 -16.89 30.78
CA PRO A 517 -35.42 -16.14 30.86
C PRO A 517 -36.61 -17.06 31.12
N PRO A 518 -37.72 -16.56 31.71
CA PRO A 518 -38.94 -17.33 31.90
C PRO A 518 -39.47 -17.94 30.60
N VAL A 519 -40.02 -19.15 30.66
CA VAL A 519 -40.53 -19.88 29.48
C VAL A 519 -41.57 -19.07 28.69
N ALA A 520 -42.44 -18.32 29.39
CA ALA A 520 -43.43 -17.45 28.74
C ALA A 520 -42.77 -16.34 27.90
N PHE A 521 -41.64 -15.79 28.36
CA PHE A 521 -40.87 -14.81 27.59
C PHE A 521 -40.22 -15.46 26.38
N GLN A 522 -39.61 -16.63 26.55
CA GLN A 522 -39.01 -17.39 25.44
C GLN A 522 -40.05 -17.63 24.33
N GLN A 523 -41.22 -18.16 24.70
CA GLN A 523 -42.30 -18.41 23.74
C GLN A 523 -42.83 -17.12 23.09
N GLY A 524 -42.94 -16.04 23.87
CA GLY A 524 -43.37 -14.75 23.35
C GLY A 524 -42.43 -14.21 22.27
N VAL A 525 -41.11 -14.30 22.47
CA VAL A 525 -40.12 -13.91 21.47
C VAL A 525 -40.20 -14.81 20.24
N LEU A 526 -40.27 -16.14 20.44
CA LEU A 526 -40.34 -17.11 19.34
C LEU A 526 -41.55 -16.89 18.42
N VAL A 527 -42.71 -16.57 19.00
CA VAL A 527 -43.94 -16.28 18.25
C VAL A 527 -43.83 -14.93 17.54
N ALA A 528 -43.27 -13.92 18.20
CA ALA A 528 -43.13 -12.58 17.62
C ALA A 528 -42.16 -12.53 16.44
N SER A 529 -41.19 -13.42 16.39
CA SER A 529 -40.20 -13.54 15.31
C SER A 529 -40.57 -14.59 14.25
N ASP A 530 -41.71 -15.24 14.39
CA ASP A 530 -42.18 -16.22 13.40
C ASP A 530 -42.40 -15.54 12.04
N GLY A 531 -42.00 -16.22 10.97
CA GLY A 531 -42.01 -15.66 9.60
C GLY A 531 -41.05 -14.49 9.33
N LEU A 532 -40.50 -13.82 10.37
CA LEU A 532 -39.68 -12.61 10.24
C LEU A 532 -38.43 -12.83 9.37
N PHE A 533 -37.78 -13.97 9.53
CA PHE A 533 -36.57 -14.31 8.78
C PHE A 533 -36.87 -14.56 7.29
N GLN A 534 -38.03 -15.13 6.96
CA GLN A 534 -38.48 -15.25 5.57
C GLN A 534 -38.78 -13.87 4.98
N GLU A 535 -39.39 -12.98 5.75
CA GLU A 535 -39.60 -11.60 5.34
C GLU A 535 -38.28 -10.86 5.13
N LEU A 536 -37.30 -11.03 6.01
CA LEU A 536 -35.97 -10.41 5.89
C LEU A 536 -35.20 -10.90 4.66
N LYS A 537 -35.45 -12.14 4.23
CA LYS A 537 -34.91 -12.70 2.99
C LYS A 537 -35.60 -12.13 1.75
N ALA A 538 -36.91 -11.83 1.84
CA ALA A 538 -37.71 -11.40 0.70
C ALA A 538 -37.83 -9.87 0.53
N LYS A 539 -37.80 -9.10 1.63
CA LYS A 539 -38.13 -7.67 1.67
C LYS A 539 -36.95 -6.84 2.16
N LEU A 540 -36.76 -5.66 1.58
CA LEU A 540 -35.70 -4.72 1.95
C LEU A 540 -35.98 -3.97 3.27
N ASN A 541 -37.24 -3.68 3.60
CA ASN A 541 -37.59 -2.89 4.78
C ASN A 541 -38.49 -3.69 5.72
N VAL A 542 -37.84 -4.45 6.62
CA VAL A 542 -38.52 -5.17 7.70
C VAL A 542 -38.10 -4.55 9.04
N SER A 543 -39.07 -4.30 9.91
CA SER A 543 -38.86 -3.84 11.27
C SER A 543 -39.17 -4.97 12.25
N PHE A 544 -38.33 -5.13 13.27
CA PHE A 544 -38.66 -6.00 14.39
C PHE A 544 -39.89 -5.47 15.13
N PRO A 545 -40.81 -6.35 15.57
CA PRO A 545 -41.89 -5.96 16.46
C PRO A 545 -41.37 -5.21 17.70
N PRO A 546 -41.98 -4.06 18.08
CA PRO A 546 -41.44 -3.17 19.10
C PRO A 546 -41.35 -3.79 20.50
N GLY A 547 -42.11 -4.87 20.76
CA GLY A 547 -42.11 -5.56 22.05
C GLY A 547 -40.95 -6.52 22.29
N ILE A 548 -40.27 -7.02 21.24
CA ILE A 548 -39.26 -8.11 21.36
C ILE A 548 -38.11 -7.73 22.29
N PHE A 549 -37.67 -6.48 22.23
CA PHE A 549 -36.51 -6.01 22.99
C PHE A 549 -36.91 -5.25 24.26
N SER A 550 -38.18 -5.21 24.66
CA SER A 550 -38.64 -4.25 25.69
C SER A 550 -38.15 -4.50 27.13
N GLN A 551 -37.89 -5.75 27.54
CA GLN A 551 -37.56 -6.10 28.93
C GLN A 551 -36.23 -6.86 29.07
N LEU A 552 -36.03 -7.93 28.29
CA LEU A 552 -34.84 -8.79 28.33
C LEU A 552 -34.12 -8.74 26.98
N HIS A 553 -33.34 -7.67 26.77
CA HIS A 553 -32.76 -7.34 25.46
C HIS A 553 -31.77 -8.42 24.98
N GLN A 554 -30.87 -8.86 25.85
CA GLN A 554 -29.78 -9.76 25.50
C GLN A 554 -30.28 -11.19 25.28
N GLU A 555 -31.21 -11.62 26.12
CA GLU A 555 -31.93 -12.89 26.02
C GLU A 555 -32.71 -12.96 24.70
N ALA A 556 -33.43 -11.90 24.34
CA ALA A 556 -34.13 -11.81 23.07
C ALA A 556 -33.18 -11.94 21.87
N CYS A 557 -32.00 -11.31 21.91
CA CYS A 557 -30.98 -11.44 20.87
C CYS A 557 -30.52 -12.90 20.69
N LEU A 558 -30.26 -13.60 21.81
CA LEU A 558 -29.86 -15.01 21.78
C LEU A 558 -30.98 -15.93 21.27
N ILE A 559 -32.24 -15.68 21.66
CA ILE A 559 -33.40 -16.44 21.16
C ILE A 559 -33.56 -16.25 19.64
N LEU A 560 -33.42 -15.01 19.14
CA LEU A 560 -33.44 -14.74 17.70
C LEU A 560 -32.28 -15.45 16.97
N ALA A 561 -31.09 -15.49 17.57
CA ALA A 561 -29.97 -16.23 17.02
C ALA A 561 -30.25 -17.74 16.95
N VAL A 562 -30.87 -18.31 17.99
CA VAL A 562 -31.30 -19.72 18.01
C VAL A 562 -32.25 -20.02 16.85
N GLN A 563 -33.29 -19.21 16.64
CA GLN A 563 -34.23 -19.42 15.53
C GLN A 563 -33.58 -19.27 14.16
N ALA A 564 -32.70 -18.28 14.00
CA ALA A 564 -32.00 -18.06 12.74
C ALA A 564 -31.08 -19.25 12.39
N VAL A 565 -30.35 -19.76 13.38
CA VAL A 565 -29.50 -20.96 13.22
C VAL A 565 -30.36 -22.18 12.92
N GLN A 566 -31.49 -22.36 13.62
CA GLN A 566 -32.41 -23.46 13.35
C GLN A 566 -32.87 -23.44 11.88
N GLN A 567 -33.32 -22.29 11.37
CA GLN A 567 -33.72 -22.16 9.98
C GLN A 567 -32.57 -22.44 9.00
N MET A 568 -31.37 -21.94 9.31
CA MET A 568 -30.19 -22.21 8.48
C MET A 568 -29.88 -23.71 8.44
N VAL A 569 -29.91 -24.40 9.58
CA VAL A 569 -29.68 -25.85 9.64
C VAL A 569 -30.74 -26.59 8.83
N ILE A 570 -32.02 -26.28 9.01
CA ILE A 570 -33.11 -26.93 8.28
C ILE A 570 -32.91 -26.79 6.75
N CYS A 571 -32.45 -25.63 6.29
CA CYS A 571 -32.27 -25.39 4.86
C CYS A 571 -30.94 -25.89 4.28
N GLU A 572 -29.85 -25.88 5.05
CA GLU A 572 -28.49 -26.00 4.52
C GLU A 572 -27.66 -27.13 5.14
N LEU A 573 -28.23 -27.97 6.01
CA LEU A 573 -27.52 -29.07 6.67
C LEU A 573 -26.61 -29.89 5.74
N PRO A 574 -27.01 -30.29 4.51
CA PRO A 574 -26.15 -31.06 3.61
C PRO A 574 -24.87 -30.34 3.18
N TYR A 575 -24.83 -29.01 3.27
CA TYR A 575 -23.69 -28.17 2.87
C TYR A 575 -22.82 -27.75 4.06
N LEU A 576 -23.22 -28.05 5.29
CA LEU A 576 -22.44 -27.72 6.48
C LEU A 576 -21.26 -28.68 6.64
N THR A 577 -20.09 -28.10 6.86
CA THR A 577 -18.84 -28.87 7.06
C THR A 577 -18.49 -29.09 8.53
N SER A 578 -19.02 -28.26 9.41
CA SER A 578 -18.82 -28.29 10.86
C SER A 578 -20.04 -27.70 11.57
N PHE A 579 -20.26 -28.10 12.81
CA PHE A 579 -21.27 -27.49 13.69
C PHE A 579 -20.74 -27.17 15.09
N LEU A 580 -19.57 -27.71 15.45
CA LEU A 580 -18.96 -27.51 16.77
C LEU A 580 -18.70 -26.03 17.08
N GLU A 581 -18.30 -25.22 16.10
CA GLU A 581 -18.05 -23.79 16.29
C GLU A 581 -19.31 -23.02 16.72
N ILE A 582 -20.49 -23.42 16.22
CA ILE A 582 -21.78 -22.83 16.59
C ILE A 582 -22.13 -23.19 18.04
N PHE A 583 -21.87 -24.44 18.45
CA PHE A 583 -22.08 -24.86 19.84
C PHE A 583 -21.22 -24.07 20.82
N LEU A 584 -19.93 -23.94 20.52
CA LEU A 584 -18.99 -23.25 21.39
C LEU A 584 -19.26 -21.74 21.46
N ALA A 585 -19.86 -21.15 20.42
CA ALA A 585 -20.17 -19.73 20.39
C ALA A 585 -21.20 -19.28 21.44
N PHE A 586 -22.04 -20.18 21.97
CA PHE A 586 -22.96 -19.85 23.06
C PHE A 586 -22.23 -19.61 24.40
N GLY A 587 -21.00 -20.10 24.55
CA GLY A 587 -20.22 -20.00 25.78
C GLY A 587 -21.01 -20.53 26.98
N ASN A 588 -21.06 -19.76 28.06
CA ASN A 588 -21.78 -20.13 29.29
C ASN A 588 -23.31 -20.03 29.18
N ASN A 589 -23.87 -19.59 28.04
CA ASN A 589 -25.31 -19.47 27.85
C ASN A 589 -25.93 -20.82 27.42
N PHE A 590 -25.68 -21.87 28.22
CA PHE A 590 -26.13 -23.24 27.92
C PHE A 590 -27.65 -23.36 27.79
N TRP A 591 -28.43 -22.48 28.42
CA TRP A 591 -29.88 -22.44 28.24
C TRP A 591 -30.29 -22.15 26.79
N ALA A 592 -29.57 -21.27 26.09
CA ALA A 592 -29.84 -20.91 24.70
C ALA A 592 -29.43 -22.05 23.76
N LEU A 593 -28.31 -22.71 24.05
CA LEU A 593 -27.91 -23.93 23.33
C LEU A 593 -28.95 -25.04 23.54
N ARG A 594 -29.42 -25.26 24.78
CA ARG A 594 -30.50 -26.21 25.09
C ARG A 594 -31.77 -25.88 24.31
N LEU A 595 -32.13 -24.60 24.21
CA LEU A 595 -33.27 -24.15 23.41
C LEU A 595 -33.09 -24.55 21.94
N LEU A 596 -31.93 -24.33 21.34
CA LEU A 596 -31.63 -24.77 19.96
C LEU A 596 -31.77 -26.29 19.81
N LEU A 597 -31.18 -27.06 20.70
CA LEU A 597 -31.22 -28.53 20.65
C LEU A 597 -32.64 -29.07 20.77
N ASN A 598 -33.46 -28.50 21.66
CA ASN A 598 -34.87 -28.86 21.79
C ASN A 598 -35.64 -28.60 20.49
N HIS A 599 -35.40 -27.46 19.83
CA HIS A 599 -36.04 -27.13 18.56
C HIS A 599 -35.58 -28.02 17.40
N LEU A 600 -34.31 -28.43 17.37
CA LEU A 600 -33.81 -29.38 16.37
C LEU A 600 -34.34 -30.79 16.61
N SER A 601 -34.70 -31.14 17.86
CA SER A 601 -35.20 -32.48 18.20
C SER A 601 -36.59 -32.81 17.67
N TYR A 602 -37.32 -31.83 17.10
CA TYR A 602 -38.59 -32.06 16.44
C TYR A 602 -38.46 -32.78 15.08
N ASP A 603 -37.28 -32.74 14.45
CA ASP A 603 -36.99 -33.45 13.20
C ASP A 603 -35.79 -34.38 13.42
N GLU A 604 -36.05 -35.68 13.40
CA GLU A 604 -35.05 -36.71 13.68
C GLU A 604 -33.92 -36.73 12.64
N HIS A 605 -34.21 -36.44 11.37
CA HIS A 605 -33.20 -36.41 10.31
C HIS A 605 -32.25 -35.24 10.49
N ILE A 606 -32.79 -34.05 10.77
CA ILE A 606 -31.99 -32.86 11.05
C ILE A 606 -31.14 -33.07 12.30
N LEU A 607 -31.74 -33.60 13.36
CA LEU A 607 -31.02 -33.88 14.61
C LEU A 607 -29.86 -34.85 14.38
N HIS A 608 -30.10 -35.96 13.67
CA HIS A 608 -29.06 -36.95 13.39
C HIS A 608 -27.88 -36.33 12.62
N GLY A 609 -28.17 -35.57 11.57
CA GLY A 609 -27.11 -34.93 10.79
C GLY A 609 -26.32 -33.89 11.60
N VAL A 610 -26.97 -33.11 12.48
CA VAL A 610 -26.28 -32.18 13.38
C VAL A 610 -25.37 -32.93 14.36
N VAL A 611 -25.87 -34.01 14.97
CA VAL A 611 -25.07 -34.82 15.90
C VAL A 611 -23.87 -35.45 15.20
N ASP A 612 -24.05 -36.00 13.99
CA ASP A 612 -22.95 -36.57 13.20
C ASP A 612 -21.86 -35.54 12.91
N LEU A 613 -22.24 -34.31 12.55
CA LEU A 613 -21.29 -33.21 12.34
C LEU A 613 -20.49 -32.92 13.61
N VAL A 614 -21.17 -32.81 14.76
CA VAL A 614 -20.52 -32.49 16.04
C VAL A 614 -19.60 -33.62 16.50
N LEU A 615 -20.04 -34.89 16.44
CA LEU A 615 -19.22 -36.04 16.81
C LEU A 615 -17.97 -36.13 15.91
N ARG A 616 -18.12 -35.88 14.61
CA ARG A 616 -17.01 -35.82 13.67
C ARG A 616 -16.04 -34.69 14.00
N ASP A 617 -16.54 -33.51 14.32
CA ASP A 617 -15.74 -32.34 14.67
C ASP A 617 -14.96 -32.56 15.98
N LEU A 618 -15.63 -33.05 17.03
CA LEU A 618 -15.00 -33.37 18.31
C LEU A 618 -13.87 -34.40 18.13
N ASN A 619 -14.10 -35.45 17.34
CA ASN A 619 -13.07 -36.44 17.03
C ASN A 619 -11.90 -35.87 16.24
N ARG A 620 -12.14 -34.98 15.28
CA ARG A 620 -11.07 -34.33 14.49
C ARG A 620 -10.30 -33.28 15.29
N GLN A 621 -10.95 -32.62 16.25
CA GLN A 621 -10.41 -31.47 16.97
C GLN A 621 -10.12 -31.76 18.45
N LYS A 622 -9.91 -33.04 18.84
CA LYS A 622 -9.66 -33.46 20.23
C LYS A 622 -8.63 -32.58 20.95
N ALA A 623 -7.46 -32.36 20.36
CA ALA A 623 -6.39 -31.56 20.96
C ALA A 623 -6.79 -30.08 21.20
N THR A 624 -7.48 -29.48 20.22
CA THR A 624 -7.99 -28.11 20.35
C THR A 624 -9.04 -28.01 21.45
N MET A 625 -9.93 -28.99 21.54
CA MET A 625 -10.97 -29.06 22.56
C MET A 625 -10.39 -29.23 23.97
N LEU A 626 -9.40 -30.10 24.14
CA LEU A 626 -8.72 -30.28 25.43
C LEU A 626 -8.06 -28.98 25.91
N LYS A 627 -7.38 -28.26 25.01
CA LYS A 627 -6.79 -26.95 25.32
C LYS A 627 -7.86 -25.90 25.67
N LEU A 628 -8.99 -25.90 24.95
CA LEU A 628 -10.11 -25.00 25.24
C LEU A 628 -10.72 -25.29 26.62
N TRP A 629 -11.00 -26.56 26.91
CA TRP A 629 -11.54 -27.01 28.19
C TRP A 629 -10.60 -26.72 29.36
N GLN A 630 -9.28 -26.84 29.16
CA GLN A 630 -8.29 -26.42 30.14
C GLN A 630 -8.38 -24.92 30.45
N ASN A 631 -8.61 -24.08 29.43
CA ASN A 631 -8.73 -22.63 29.60
C ASN A 631 -10.07 -22.21 30.23
N LEU A 632 -11.17 -22.91 29.92
CA LEU A 632 -12.50 -22.61 30.43
C LEU A 632 -12.77 -23.20 31.82
N GLY A 633 -12.04 -24.26 32.19
CA GLY A 633 -12.07 -24.86 33.51
C GLY A 633 -13.18 -25.91 33.72
N PRO A 634 -13.13 -26.65 34.85
CA PRO A 634 -13.96 -27.83 35.09
C PRO A 634 -15.46 -27.51 35.20
N GLN A 635 -15.82 -26.31 35.65
CA GLN A 635 -17.22 -25.90 35.75
C GLN A 635 -17.90 -25.87 34.36
N TYR A 636 -17.27 -25.20 33.39
CA TYR A 636 -17.77 -25.13 32.03
C TYR A 636 -17.90 -26.52 31.40
N VAL A 637 -16.86 -27.34 31.56
CA VAL A 637 -16.85 -28.71 31.01
C VAL A 637 -17.94 -29.56 31.64
N GLY A 638 -18.12 -29.46 32.96
CA GLY A 638 -19.17 -30.13 33.69
C GLY A 638 -20.55 -29.74 33.15
N GLU A 639 -20.84 -28.45 33.03
CA GLU A 639 -22.11 -27.96 32.48
C GLU A 639 -22.32 -28.41 31.03
N PHE A 640 -21.28 -28.35 30.19
CA PHE A 640 -21.32 -28.83 28.80
C PHE A 640 -21.68 -30.31 28.72
N VAL A 641 -21.02 -31.17 29.50
CA VAL A 641 -21.29 -32.61 29.50
C VAL A 641 -22.68 -32.90 30.08
N CYS A 642 -23.05 -32.25 31.19
CA CYS A 642 -24.37 -32.37 31.80
C CYS A 642 -25.49 -32.00 30.83
N LEU A 643 -25.32 -30.93 30.04
CA LEU A 643 -26.31 -30.51 29.05
C LEU A 643 -26.69 -31.67 28.12
N PHE A 644 -25.71 -32.40 27.58
CA PHE A 644 -25.98 -33.50 26.64
C PHE A 644 -26.45 -34.77 27.33
N LEU A 645 -25.87 -35.14 28.47
CA LEU A 645 -26.26 -36.35 29.20
C LEU A 645 -27.67 -36.26 29.79
N THR A 646 -28.13 -35.05 30.15
CA THR A 646 -29.48 -34.81 30.67
C THR A 646 -30.56 -34.68 29.59
N CYS A 647 -30.17 -34.65 28.31
CA CYS A 647 -31.14 -34.62 27.21
C CYS A 647 -31.99 -35.90 27.17
N ARG A 648 -33.30 -35.74 26.94
CA ARG A 648 -34.23 -36.87 26.77
C ARG A 648 -33.93 -37.69 25.51
N ASN A 649 -33.40 -37.05 24.47
CA ASN A 649 -33.10 -37.71 23.20
C ASN A 649 -31.74 -38.43 23.27
N ARG A 650 -31.76 -39.75 23.02
CA ARG A 650 -30.56 -40.61 23.10
C ARG A 650 -29.48 -40.24 22.08
N ILE A 651 -29.84 -39.69 20.93
CA ILE A 651 -28.89 -39.27 19.91
C ILE A 651 -28.02 -38.13 20.45
N LEU A 652 -28.61 -37.17 21.17
CA LEU A 652 -27.85 -36.06 21.79
C LEU A 652 -26.92 -36.53 22.91
N GLN A 653 -27.30 -37.58 23.66
CA GLN A 653 -26.46 -38.13 24.73
C GLN A 653 -25.12 -38.66 24.20
N SER A 654 -25.06 -39.10 22.93
CA SER A 654 -23.81 -39.58 22.30
C SER A 654 -22.69 -38.54 22.29
N ILE A 655 -23.04 -37.24 22.21
CA ILE A 655 -22.07 -36.13 22.28
C ILE A 655 -21.46 -36.06 23.68
N GLY A 656 -22.28 -36.20 24.71
CA GLY A 656 -21.83 -36.24 26.10
C GLY A 656 -20.92 -37.44 26.36
N VAL A 657 -21.28 -38.63 25.87
CA VAL A 657 -20.46 -39.84 25.97
C VAL A 657 -19.11 -39.66 25.28
N LEU A 658 -19.08 -39.18 24.04
CA LEU A 658 -17.82 -38.94 23.33
C LEU A 658 -16.94 -37.92 24.06
N ALA A 659 -17.53 -36.88 24.65
CA ALA A 659 -16.78 -35.91 25.46
C ALA A 659 -16.15 -36.57 26.70
N LEU A 660 -16.87 -37.46 27.39
CA LEU A 660 -16.31 -38.25 28.49
C LEU A 660 -15.16 -39.14 28.02
N ASP A 661 -15.31 -39.83 26.88
CA ASP A 661 -14.26 -40.68 26.31
C ASP A 661 -13.00 -39.87 26.00
N ILE A 662 -13.14 -38.71 25.35
CA ILE A 662 -12.01 -37.81 25.05
C ILE A 662 -11.29 -37.40 26.33
N ILE A 663 -12.01 -37.07 27.40
CA ILE A 663 -11.39 -36.69 28.69
C ILE A 663 -10.67 -37.89 29.30
N THR A 664 -11.30 -39.07 29.30
CA THR A 664 -10.77 -40.32 29.88
C THR A 664 -9.48 -40.75 29.20
N GLU A 665 -9.46 -40.73 27.86
CA GLU A 665 -8.28 -41.06 27.05
C GLU A 665 -7.10 -40.11 27.32
N ASN A 666 -7.39 -38.90 27.83
CA ASN A 666 -6.43 -37.80 27.93
C ASN A 666 -6.28 -37.24 29.36
N LEU A 667 -6.51 -38.05 30.40
CA LEU A 667 -6.44 -37.60 31.80
C LEU A 667 -5.08 -37.03 32.18
N HIS A 668 -4.00 -37.54 31.58
CA HIS A 668 -2.64 -37.05 31.79
C HIS A 668 -2.45 -35.56 31.40
N VAL A 669 -3.28 -35.02 30.51
CA VAL A 669 -3.32 -33.59 30.14
C VAL A 669 -4.52 -32.84 30.73
N CYS A 670 -5.34 -33.50 31.55
CA CYS A 670 -6.55 -32.91 32.16
C CYS A 670 -6.49 -32.94 33.70
N PRO A 671 -5.53 -32.24 34.36
CA PRO A 671 -5.45 -32.22 35.82
C PRO A 671 -6.69 -31.59 36.49
N TRP A 672 -7.49 -30.85 35.73
CA TRP A 672 -8.76 -30.28 36.16
C TRP A 672 -9.89 -31.31 36.22
N ALA A 673 -9.78 -32.47 35.56
CA ALA A 673 -10.85 -33.46 35.44
C ALA A 673 -11.30 -34.03 36.78
N LYS A 674 -10.40 -34.16 37.77
CA LYS A 674 -10.76 -34.60 39.14
C LYS A 674 -11.86 -33.76 39.80
N HIS A 675 -11.97 -32.48 39.44
CA HIS A 675 -12.99 -31.59 39.99
C HIS A 675 -14.38 -31.84 39.37
N LEU A 676 -14.46 -32.58 38.25
CA LEU A 676 -15.74 -32.98 37.67
C LEU A 676 -16.50 -33.98 38.54
N TYR A 677 -15.80 -34.78 39.37
CA TYR A 677 -16.44 -35.78 40.24
C TYR A 677 -17.49 -35.13 41.15
N ASN A 678 -17.08 -34.09 41.88
CA ASN A 678 -17.96 -33.34 42.77
C ASN A 678 -19.10 -32.67 42.02
N PHE A 679 -18.81 -32.13 40.82
CA PHE A 679 -19.83 -31.49 39.99
C PHE A 679 -20.90 -32.50 39.54
N PHE A 680 -20.48 -33.66 39.03
CA PHE A 680 -21.39 -34.70 38.53
C PHE A 680 -22.16 -35.41 39.64
N HIS A 681 -21.53 -35.59 40.81
CA HIS A 681 -22.22 -36.07 42.01
C HIS A 681 -23.33 -35.09 42.43
N ASN A 682 -23.03 -33.78 42.49
CA ASN A 682 -24.02 -32.75 42.81
C ASN A 682 -25.14 -32.63 41.76
N ALA A 683 -24.81 -32.84 40.49
CA ALA A 683 -25.78 -32.87 39.39
C ALA A 683 -26.63 -34.16 39.37
N ARG A 684 -26.38 -35.14 40.26
CA ARG A 684 -27.10 -36.41 40.38
C ARG A 684 -27.14 -37.22 39.09
N LEU A 685 -26.07 -37.17 38.29
CA LEU A 685 -25.99 -37.86 36.99
C LEU A 685 -26.23 -39.37 37.07
N MET A 686 -25.77 -40.02 38.14
CA MET A 686 -25.95 -41.46 38.39
C MET A 686 -27.42 -41.84 38.69
N HIS A 687 -28.30 -40.86 38.93
CA HIS A 687 -29.72 -41.08 39.22
C HIS A 687 -30.62 -40.68 38.04
N LEU A 688 -30.05 -40.26 36.92
CA LEU A 688 -30.81 -39.91 35.73
C LEU A 688 -31.27 -41.17 34.99
N PRO A 689 -32.44 -41.13 34.31
CA PRO A 689 -32.94 -42.23 33.49
C PRO A 689 -32.15 -42.32 32.17
N LEU A 690 -30.88 -42.72 32.27
CA LEU A 690 -29.98 -42.95 31.13
C LEU A 690 -30.29 -44.30 30.47
N GLY A 691 -30.06 -44.42 29.16
CA GLY A 691 -30.04 -45.73 28.50
C GLY A 691 -28.94 -46.62 29.08
N ALA A 692 -29.11 -47.95 29.05
CA ALA A 692 -28.16 -48.89 29.66
C ALA A 692 -26.70 -48.67 29.21
N THR A 693 -26.50 -48.36 27.93
CA THR A 693 -25.18 -48.05 27.34
C THR A 693 -24.61 -46.73 27.88
N THR A 694 -25.37 -45.64 27.85
CA THR A 694 -24.96 -44.33 28.39
C THR A 694 -24.66 -44.43 29.89
N HIS A 695 -25.48 -45.16 30.65
CA HIS A 695 -25.28 -45.38 32.08
C HIS A 695 -23.96 -46.12 32.36
N HIS A 696 -23.62 -47.12 31.54
CA HIS A 696 -22.36 -47.85 31.67
C HIS A 696 -21.14 -46.94 31.47
N GLU A 697 -21.13 -46.12 30.42
CA GLU A 697 -20.00 -45.20 30.15
C GLU A 697 -19.88 -44.10 31.22
N VAL A 698 -21.01 -43.55 31.70
CA VAL A 698 -20.98 -42.57 32.80
C VAL A 698 -20.47 -43.21 34.09
N SER A 699 -20.91 -44.42 34.43
CA SER A 699 -20.41 -45.14 35.63
C SER A 699 -18.91 -45.40 35.55
N LYS A 700 -18.45 -45.90 34.40
CA LYS A 700 -17.02 -46.14 34.15
C LYS A 700 -16.21 -44.86 34.28
N PHE A 701 -16.72 -43.74 33.78
CA PHE A 701 -16.07 -42.44 33.92
C PHE A 701 -16.00 -41.99 35.40
N MET A 702 -17.08 -42.14 36.15
CA MET A 702 -17.12 -41.80 37.57
C MET A 702 -16.13 -42.65 38.40
N ASP A 703 -16.02 -43.94 38.11
CA ASP A 703 -15.04 -44.84 38.75
C ASP A 703 -13.60 -44.42 38.46
N VAL A 704 -13.35 -43.90 37.25
CA VAL A 704 -12.03 -43.38 36.86
C VAL A 704 -11.73 -42.08 37.61
N LEU A 705 -12.71 -41.18 37.71
CA LEU A 705 -12.54 -39.92 38.45
C LEU A 705 -12.38 -40.12 39.96
N GLU A 706 -13.05 -41.11 40.56
CA GLU A 706 -12.92 -41.43 41.98
C GLU A 706 -11.50 -41.91 42.34
N LYS A 707 -10.78 -42.49 41.37
CA LYS A 707 -9.41 -43.00 41.54
C LYS A 707 -8.33 -41.95 41.28
N LEU A 708 -8.67 -40.75 40.81
CA LEU A 708 -7.76 -39.62 40.55
C LEU A 708 -7.69 -38.67 41.75
#